data_AF-A0A7T5RD60-F1
#
_entry.id   AF-A0A7T5RD60-F1
#
_cell.length_a   1.000
_cell.length_b   1.000
_cell.length_c   1.000
_cell.angle_alpha   90.00
_cell.angle_beta   90.00
_cell.angle_gamma   90.00
#
_symmetry.space_group_name_H-M   'P 1'
#
loop_
_entity.id
_entity.type
_entity.pdbx_description
1 polymer ?
#
loop_
_entity_poly.entity_id
_entity_poly.type
_entity_poly.pdbx_seq_one_letter_code
_entity_poly.pdbx_strand_id
1 'polypeptide(L)'
;MFTFIKRMLSSRIFLLLFFGLFFRVVLSFFGTLNLDQGTFVAWSINLARDGFRNFYNGWSDYLPGYLYVLWLLAKINLFGIFPTSILYKLPAIISDLLTGLIIYKILRKSKGEKWGLVGSAIYIFNPAVFANSALWGQVDSLTSLFSVLSVYLLPFSLHLSAVGLAIGTLVKPQTAFIFPVILFLLIKNKKKFSDFLVYGITGLIVFVAGFIPFWNHGNLISFIFERLGLSLNQYPYTSVNAFNFWGLIGLWKPDNVVFQVCGYVLFIAATVFLSFKLWKQKNPEYYLTSFIFAVSFVFFTRMHERHLLPLFAPLAIVAIENPVLMIPYLSFSLTYVANLYYAYVWISSNFKEVFSDFFIKILELINIGSVFFMFTVIAKKINKTWLWFKYPFNRVFGNKKQSIVKYKLPQNSLSKNKAKYILIGILAFAFVTRIYNLNSPKTEYFDEVYHAFTAKVMIHADANKAWEWWNTPPEGFAYEWTHPPLAKLGMVMGMKIFGEDSFGWRVPGAILGVGSVLLVYLLAKFLFKDELTGLLSAAVFSLDGLVLVMSRIGMNDSYLLFFVLLSIYFFLQKKDFRSAVSFGLAISSKWSAIWAIPILGIIWLKRKNKFRLSTFAFFLVIPFIIYLSSYIQMFLTGHGLDIWWGMQEQMWWYHTGLKATHAYSSSWWSWPFLIRPIYLYTSNEVAGWVARIYAMGNPLVFWFGMTSVVMGFVYAFMEKNKKIGFVVFSYLIFFVPWALSPRIMFLYHYLPSIPFLAIAIGYILRRNPKLIFPFLVFSFSLFLYFYPHWIGLQIPLWLDRGYYWVASWR
;
A
#
# COMPACT_ATOMS: atom_id res chain seq x y z
N MET A 1 -31.15 12.35 -16.32
CA MET A 1 -30.29 11.48 -15.50
C MET A 1 -28.86 11.32 -16.07
N PHE A 2 -28.68 10.94 -17.34
CA PHE A 2 -27.36 10.77 -17.97
C PHE A 2 -26.45 12.02 -17.96
N THR A 3 -26.99 13.21 -18.19
CA THR A 3 -26.23 14.49 -18.17
C THR A 3 -25.75 14.88 -16.77
N PHE A 4 -26.57 14.58 -15.75
CA PHE A 4 -26.23 14.79 -14.34
C PHE A 4 -25.12 13.83 -13.89
N ILE A 5 -25.24 12.54 -14.21
CA ILE A 5 -24.22 11.53 -13.93
C ILE A 5 -22.91 11.87 -14.66
N LYS A 6 -22.97 12.28 -15.94
CA LYS A 6 -21.78 12.69 -16.72
C LYS A 6 -21.09 13.93 -16.12
N ARG A 7 -21.86 14.93 -15.67
CA ARG A 7 -21.33 16.13 -14.99
C ARG A 7 -20.75 15.79 -13.62
N MET A 8 -21.38 14.89 -12.87
CA MET A 8 -20.90 14.40 -11.57
C MET A 8 -19.59 13.60 -11.71
N LEU A 9 -19.54 12.64 -12.65
CA LEU A 9 -18.34 11.86 -12.97
C LEU A 9 -17.18 12.72 -13.51
N SER A 10 -17.47 13.87 -14.12
CA SER A 10 -16.46 14.82 -14.62
C SER A 10 -15.88 15.74 -13.53
N SER A 11 -16.49 15.78 -12.34
CA SER A 11 -16.05 16.63 -11.24
C SER A 11 -14.75 16.11 -10.63
N ARG A 12 -13.70 16.95 -10.62
CA ARG A 12 -12.38 16.57 -10.09
C ARG A 12 -12.42 16.16 -8.61
N ILE A 13 -13.27 16.82 -7.81
CA ILE A 13 -13.45 16.45 -6.41
C ILE A 13 -14.16 15.10 -6.28
N PHE A 14 -15.13 14.80 -7.15
CA PHE A 14 -15.79 13.49 -7.14
C PHE A 14 -14.79 12.37 -7.44
N LEU A 15 -13.94 12.54 -8.46
CA LEU A 15 -12.89 11.56 -8.78
C LEU A 15 -11.91 11.36 -7.62
N LEU A 16 -11.54 12.44 -6.93
CA LEU A 16 -10.67 12.38 -5.75
C LEU A 16 -11.34 11.61 -4.60
N LEU A 17 -12.60 11.92 -4.29
CA LEU A 17 -13.36 11.24 -3.24
C LEU A 17 -13.61 9.76 -3.59
N PHE A 18 -13.94 9.46 -4.84
CA PHE A 18 -14.12 8.09 -5.33
C PHE A 18 -12.82 7.29 -5.22
N PHE A 19 -11.69 7.86 -5.65
CA PHE A 19 -10.40 7.21 -5.49
C PHE A 19 -10.02 7.06 -4.01
N GLY A 20 -10.33 8.05 -3.17
CA GLY A 20 -10.15 7.97 -1.72
C GLY A 20 -10.99 6.87 -1.06
N LEU A 21 -12.24 6.68 -1.51
CA LEU A 21 -13.13 5.61 -1.08
C LEU A 21 -12.58 4.25 -1.51
N PHE A 22 -12.29 4.08 -2.80
CA PHE A 22 -11.74 2.85 -3.35
C PHE A 22 -10.45 2.45 -2.63
N PHE A 23 -9.53 3.41 -2.45
CA PHE A 23 -8.29 3.22 -1.71
C PHE A 23 -8.55 2.74 -0.27
N ARG A 24 -9.50 3.35 0.47
CA ARG A 24 -9.83 2.96 1.85
C ARG A 24 -10.53 1.61 1.94
N VAL A 25 -11.44 1.30 1.02
CA VAL A 25 -12.10 0.00 0.97
C VAL A 25 -11.08 -1.10 0.72
N VAL A 26 -10.14 -0.89 -0.21
CA VAL A 26 -9.01 -1.80 -0.40
C VAL A 26 -8.21 -1.92 0.89
N LEU A 27 -7.81 -0.79 1.50
CA LEU A 27 -7.04 -0.83 2.75
C LEU A 27 -7.75 -1.54 3.91
N SER A 28 -9.09 -1.50 3.94
CA SER A 28 -9.88 -2.06 5.03
C SER A 28 -9.73 -3.56 5.25
N PHE A 29 -9.15 -4.27 4.27
CA PHE A 29 -8.84 -5.70 4.34
C PHE A 29 -7.48 -6.04 4.99
N PHE A 30 -6.56 -5.09 5.19
CA PHE A 30 -5.16 -5.39 5.56
C PHE A 30 -4.77 -5.15 7.02
N GLY A 31 -5.57 -4.38 7.75
CA GLY A 31 -5.36 -4.15 9.17
C GLY A 31 -6.72 -4.17 9.86
N THR A 32 -6.76 -4.57 11.12
CA THR A 32 -7.87 -4.37 12.06
C THR A 32 -7.30 -4.62 13.46
N LEU A 33 -7.56 -3.73 14.41
CA LEU A 33 -7.39 -4.10 15.81
C LEU A 33 -8.63 -4.90 16.26
N ASN A 34 -8.50 -6.22 16.30
CA ASN A 34 -9.63 -7.13 16.52
C ASN A 34 -10.35 -6.87 17.85
N LEU A 35 -9.61 -6.42 18.87
CA LEU A 35 -10.18 -6.10 20.18
C LEU A 35 -11.21 -4.96 20.06
N ASP A 36 -10.80 -3.81 19.54
CA ASP A 36 -11.67 -2.64 19.37
C ASP A 36 -12.85 -2.93 18.42
N GLN A 37 -12.57 -3.53 17.26
CA GLN A 37 -13.63 -3.82 16.28
C GLN A 37 -14.60 -4.88 16.81
N GLY A 38 -14.09 -5.88 17.54
CA GLY A 38 -14.91 -6.88 18.22
C GLY A 38 -15.84 -6.26 19.25
N THR A 39 -15.36 -5.27 20.02
CA THR A 39 -16.19 -4.51 20.96
C THR A 39 -17.33 -3.77 20.24
N PHE A 40 -17.07 -3.10 19.11
CA PHE A 40 -18.13 -2.44 18.33
C PHE A 40 -19.17 -3.42 17.80
N VAL A 41 -18.72 -4.59 17.31
CA VAL A 41 -19.62 -5.64 16.85
C VAL A 41 -20.45 -6.17 18.01
N ALA A 42 -19.86 -6.47 19.16
CA ALA A 42 -20.57 -6.94 20.35
C ALA A 42 -21.62 -5.93 20.83
N TRP A 43 -21.25 -4.64 20.94
CA TRP A 43 -22.19 -3.58 21.31
C TRP A 43 -23.32 -3.43 20.30
N SER A 44 -23.03 -3.51 19.01
CA SER A 44 -24.05 -3.42 17.96
C SER A 44 -25.10 -4.54 18.06
N ILE A 45 -24.66 -5.76 18.38
CA ILE A 45 -25.54 -6.93 18.56
C ILE A 45 -26.40 -6.74 19.80
N ASN A 46 -25.80 -6.31 20.92
CA ASN A 46 -26.55 -6.02 22.15
C ASN A 46 -27.60 -4.93 21.93
N LEU A 47 -27.26 -3.84 21.21
CA LEU A 47 -28.22 -2.79 20.86
C LEU A 47 -29.37 -3.31 19.99
N ALA A 48 -29.09 -4.20 19.04
CA ALA A 48 -30.11 -4.77 18.16
C ALA A 48 -31.02 -5.77 18.88
N ARG A 49 -30.50 -6.49 19.88
CA ARG A 49 -31.21 -7.50 20.67
C ARG A 49 -31.99 -6.90 21.85
N ASP A 50 -31.34 -6.08 22.67
CA ASP A 50 -31.83 -5.65 23.98
C ASP A 50 -32.43 -4.23 23.97
N GLY A 51 -32.28 -3.51 22.85
CA GLY A 51 -32.71 -2.12 22.68
C GLY A 51 -31.81 -1.11 23.42
N PHE A 52 -32.13 0.18 23.28
CA PHE A 52 -31.31 1.27 23.85
C PHE A 52 -31.34 1.32 25.38
N ARG A 53 -32.53 1.10 25.97
CA ARG A 53 -32.77 1.29 27.40
C ARG A 53 -31.93 0.36 28.30
N ASN A 54 -31.63 -0.84 27.84
CA ASN A 54 -30.88 -1.85 28.60
C ASN A 54 -29.40 -1.90 28.24
N PHE A 55 -28.94 -1.12 27.25
CA PHE A 55 -27.58 -1.22 26.73
C PHE A 55 -26.50 -1.01 27.81
N TYR A 56 -26.67 0.02 28.65
CA TYR A 56 -25.71 0.37 29.69
C TYR A 56 -25.75 -0.52 30.94
N ASN A 57 -26.58 -1.58 30.95
CA ASN A 57 -26.45 -2.63 31.95
C ASN A 57 -25.16 -3.44 31.74
N GLY A 58 -24.60 -3.44 30.51
CA GLY A 58 -23.28 -3.95 30.20
C GLY A 58 -22.19 -2.85 30.23
N TRP A 59 -20.93 -3.26 30.10
CA TRP A 59 -19.81 -2.32 30.02
C TRP A 59 -19.73 -1.60 28.66
N SER A 60 -19.63 -0.27 28.71
CA SER A 60 -19.33 0.61 27.57
C SER A 60 -18.74 1.92 28.08
N ASP A 61 -17.64 2.36 27.46
CA ASP A 61 -16.98 3.65 27.71
C ASP A 61 -17.42 4.76 26.72
N TYR A 62 -18.31 4.43 25.77
CA TYR A 62 -18.88 5.37 24.81
C TYR A 62 -20.16 6.04 25.31
N LEU A 63 -20.30 7.32 24.93
CA LEU A 63 -21.54 8.07 25.03
C LEU A 63 -22.56 7.64 23.93
N PRO A 64 -23.85 7.99 24.07
CA PRO A 64 -24.92 7.50 23.20
C PRO A 64 -24.75 7.74 21.69
N GLY A 65 -24.02 8.78 21.29
CA GLY A 65 -24.00 9.24 19.89
C GLY A 65 -23.52 8.17 18.91
N TYR A 66 -22.41 7.48 19.21
CA TYR A 66 -21.90 6.42 18.34
C TYR A 66 -22.72 5.14 18.43
N LEU A 67 -23.42 4.91 19.54
CA LEU A 67 -24.26 3.73 19.73
C LEU A 67 -25.45 3.72 18.77
N TYR A 68 -26.02 4.87 18.43
CA TYR A 68 -27.03 4.94 17.36
C TYR A 68 -26.49 4.48 16.00
N VAL A 69 -25.22 4.79 15.71
CA VAL A 69 -24.56 4.33 14.48
C VAL A 69 -24.40 2.81 14.53
N LEU A 70 -23.91 2.26 15.64
CA LEU A 70 -23.74 0.81 15.81
C LEU A 70 -25.07 0.05 15.70
N TRP A 71 -26.14 0.58 16.29
CA TRP A 71 -27.48 0.01 16.15
C TRP A 71 -27.92 -0.08 14.68
N LEU A 72 -27.71 0.99 13.90
CA LEU A 72 -28.03 0.99 12.47
C LEU A 72 -27.18 -0.02 11.70
N LEU A 73 -25.87 -0.09 11.99
CA LEU A 73 -24.97 -1.06 11.36
C LEU A 73 -25.38 -2.49 11.66
N ALA A 74 -25.83 -2.80 12.89
CA ALA A 74 -26.35 -4.12 13.22
C ALA A 74 -27.55 -4.49 12.34
N LYS A 75 -28.49 -3.55 12.13
CA LYS A 75 -29.64 -3.78 11.24
C LYS A 75 -29.22 -4.00 9.79
N ILE A 76 -28.20 -3.28 9.30
CA ILE A 76 -27.63 -3.49 7.96
C ILE A 76 -26.93 -4.86 7.87
N ASN A 77 -26.24 -5.26 8.93
CA ASN A 77 -25.51 -6.53 8.98
C ASN A 77 -26.43 -7.75 8.86
N LEU A 78 -27.69 -7.64 9.30
CA LEU A 78 -28.71 -8.71 9.15
C LEU A 78 -28.96 -9.10 7.70
N PHE A 79 -28.72 -8.20 6.73
CA PHE A 79 -28.90 -8.51 5.31
C PHE A 79 -27.71 -9.30 4.71
N GLY A 80 -26.58 -9.43 5.43
CA GLY A 80 -25.42 -10.18 4.96
C GLY A 80 -24.73 -9.64 3.70
N ILE A 81 -25.01 -8.39 3.31
CA ILE A 81 -24.54 -7.79 2.05
C ILE A 81 -23.04 -7.45 2.09
N PHE A 82 -22.54 -7.02 3.25
CA PHE A 82 -21.16 -6.55 3.42
C PHE A 82 -20.40 -7.41 4.43
N PRO A 83 -19.11 -7.71 4.19
CA PRO A 83 -18.26 -8.30 5.22
C PRO A 83 -18.22 -7.42 6.47
N THR A 84 -18.37 -8.03 7.66
CA THR A 84 -18.35 -7.35 8.97
C THR A 84 -17.10 -6.49 9.15
N SER A 85 -15.95 -6.97 8.65
CA SER A 85 -14.66 -6.27 8.71
C SER A 85 -14.70 -4.89 8.04
N ILE A 86 -15.50 -4.74 6.98
CA ILE A 86 -15.66 -3.49 6.23
C ILE A 86 -16.80 -2.66 6.82
N LEU A 87 -17.94 -3.29 7.11
CA LEU A 87 -19.17 -2.61 7.52
C LEU A 87 -18.94 -1.68 8.71
N TYR A 88 -18.21 -2.13 9.73
CA TYR A 88 -17.94 -1.36 10.94
C TYR A 88 -16.87 -0.27 10.77
N LYS A 89 -16.15 -0.25 9.64
CA LYS A 89 -15.20 0.80 9.29
C LYS A 89 -15.80 1.87 8.39
N LEU A 90 -16.93 1.57 7.73
CA LEU A 90 -17.62 2.51 6.83
C LEU A 90 -17.93 3.86 7.48
N PRO A 91 -18.41 3.97 8.74
CA PRO A 91 -18.67 5.28 9.35
C PRO A 91 -17.42 6.18 9.37
N ALA A 92 -16.27 5.62 9.75
CA ALA A 92 -15.00 6.36 9.78
C ALA A 92 -14.51 6.72 8.37
N ILE A 93 -14.58 5.77 7.42
CA ILE A 93 -14.21 5.97 6.01
C ILE A 93 -15.06 7.08 5.38
N ILE A 94 -16.38 7.04 5.57
CA ILE A 94 -17.30 8.06 5.06
C ILE A 94 -16.99 9.42 5.71
N SER A 95 -16.70 9.43 7.01
CA SER A 95 -16.37 10.65 7.74
C SER A 95 -15.11 11.34 7.22
N ASP A 96 -14.07 10.57 6.87
CA ASP A 96 -12.87 11.12 6.23
C ASP A 96 -13.19 11.80 4.90
N LEU A 97 -14.02 11.15 4.06
CA LEU A 97 -14.38 11.66 2.74
C LEU A 97 -15.24 12.93 2.85
N LEU A 98 -16.20 12.96 3.78
CA LEU A 98 -17.00 14.14 4.06
C LEU A 98 -16.14 15.28 4.61
N THR A 99 -15.20 14.98 5.49
CA THR A 99 -14.23 15.98 6.00
C THR A 99 -13.38 16.52 4.86
N GLY A 100 -12.88 15.66 3.98
CA GLY A 100 -12.15 16.07 2.77
C GLY A 100 -12.98 16.93 1.82
N LEU A 101 -14.30 16.69 1.72
CA LEU A 101 -15.22 17.53 0.94
C LEU A 101 -15.43 18.91 1.59
N ILE A 102 -15.54 18.98 2.91
CA ILE A 102 -15.65 20.25 3.65
C ILE A 102 -14.35 21.06 3.48
N ILE A 103 -13.19 20.44 3.64
CA ILE A 103 -11.88 21.06 3.38
C ILE A 103 -11.81 21.61 1.94
N TYR A 104 -12.25 20.82 0.95
CA TYR A 104 -12.35 21.28 -0.44
C TYR A 104 -13.22 22.53 -0.57
N LYS A 105 -14.42 22.55 0.04
CA LYS A 105 -15.33 23.70 -0.03
C LYS A 105 -14.72 24.96 0.61
N ILE A 106 -14.08 24.82 1.77
CA ILE A 106 -13.42 25.92 2.49
C ILE A 106 -12.31 26.51 1.63
N LEU A 107 -11.36 25.69 1.20
CA LEU A 107 -10.18 26.14 0.45
C LEU A 107 -10.50 26.55 -0.99
N ARG A 108 -11.53 25.98 -1.61
CA ARG A 108 -12.02 26.46 -2.91
C ARG A 108 -12.51 27.89 -2.81
N LYS A 109 -13.24 28.23 -1.73
CA LYS A 109 -13.73 29.59 -1.50
C LYS A 109 -12.59 30.57 -1.22
N SER A 110 -11.56 30.18 -0.47
CA SER A 110 -10.48 31.09 -0.07
C SER A 110 -9.31 31.19 -1.07
N LYS A 111 -8.94 30.10 -1.75
CA LYS A 111 -7.74 29.99 -2.60
C LYS A 111 -8.02 29.46 -4.02
N GLY A 112 -9.26 29.09 -4.33
CA GLY A 112 -9.67 28.56 -5.64
C GLY A 112 -9.61 27.03 -5.74
N GLU A 113 -10.19 26.49 -6.81
CA GLU A 113 -10.46 25.05 -7.00
C GLU A 113 -9.21 24.16 -6.85
N LYS A 114 -8.09 24.59 -7.42
CA LYS A 114 -6.83 23.84 -7.35
C LYS A 114 -6.42 23.57 -5.90
N TRP A 115 -6.43 24.60 -5.06
CA TRP A 115 -6.02 24.48 -3.66
C TRP A 115 -7.06 23.78 -2.80
N GLY A 116 -8.36 23.89 -3.17
CA GLY A 116 -9.39 23.01 -2.65
C GLY A 116 -9.07 21.54 -2.85
N LEU A 117 -8.72 21.14 -4.09
CA LEU A 117 -8.38 19.74 -4.39
C LEU A 117 -7.12 19.29 -3.65
N VAL A 118 -6.09 20.14 -3.59
CA VAL A 118 -4.84 19.82 -2.87
C VAL A 118 -5.11 19.64 -1.38
N GLY A 119 -5.85 20.56 -0.73
CA GLY A 119 -6.19 20.43 0.69
C GLY A 119 -6.99 19.18 1.02
N SER A 120 -7.96 18.85 0.15
CA SER A 120 -8.72 17.61 0.25
C SER A 120 -7.83 16.37 0.09
N ALA A 121 -6.93 16.39 -0.89
CA ALA A 121 -6.00 15.29 -1.16
C ALA A 121 -5.02 15.06 0.01
N ILE A 122 -4.41 16.12 0.56
CA ILE A 122 -3.45 15.95 1.65
C ILE A 122 -4.09 15.31 2.87
N TYR A 123 -5.36 15.60 3.16
CA TYR A 123 -6.11 14.99 4.26
C TYR A 123 -6.53 13.56 3.93
N ILE A 124 -7.18 13.33 2.78
CA ILE A 124 -7.71 12.02 2.39
C ILE A 124 -6.57 11.01 2.22
N PHE A 125 -5.43 11.39 1.67
CA PHE A 125 -4.29 10.48 1.48
C PHE A 125 -3.23 10.60 2.59
N ASN A 126 -3.54 11.25 3.71
CA ASN A 126 -2.65 11.26 4.86
C ASN A 126 -2.62 9.86 5.51
N PRO A 127 -1.44 9.23 5.63
CA PRO A 127 -1.29 7.95 6.33
C PRO A 127 -1.86 7.93 7.73
N ALA A 128 -1.74 9.02 8.49
CA ALA A 128 -2.31 9.12 9.83
C ALA A 128 -3.85 8.98 9.82
N VAL A 129 -4.52 9.57 8.84
CA VAL A 129 -5.98 9.58 8.76
C VAL A 129 -6.50 8.21 8.36
N PHE A 130 -6.00 7.64 7.24
CA PHE A 130 -6.50 6.33 6.79
C PHE A 130 -6.01 5.16 7.64
N ALA A 131 -4.91 5.31 8.40
CA ALA A 131 -4.46 4.27 9.34
C ALA A 131 -5.43 4.09 10.51
N ASN A 132 -6.06 5.15 11.01
CA ASN A 132 -7.08 5.04 12.05
C ASN A 132 -8.41 4.51 11.50
N SER A 133 -8.89 5.06 10.38
CA SER A 133 -10.21 4.72 9.84
C SER A 133 -10.24 3.38 9.10
N ALA A 134 -9.39 3.19 8.09
CA ALA A 134 -9.42 2.01 7.24
C ALA A 134 -8.60 0.84 7.80
N LEU A 135 -7.39 1.09 8.32
CA LEU A 135 -6.56 0.01 8.86
C LEU A 135 -6.99 -0.36 10.29
N TRP A 136 -7.02 0.56 11.24
CA TRP A 136 -7.36 0.22 12.62
C TRP A 136 -8.85 -0.09 12.79
N GLY A 137 -9.72 0.73 12.19
CA GLY A 137 -11.18 0.65 12.34
C GLY A 137 -11.74 1.49 13.50
N GLN A 138 -10.98 2.47 13.97
CA GLN A 138 -11.42 3.44 14.97
C GLN A 138 -12.21 4.59 14.35
N VAL A 139 -12.87 5.37 15.21
CA VAL A 139 -13.93 6.32 14.80
C VAL A 139 -13.59 7.78 15.08
N ASP A 140 -12.34 8.09 15.41
CA ASP A 140 -11.86 9.46 15.66
C ASP A 140 -12.07 10.38 14.43
N SER A 141 -12.21 9.79 13.24
CA SER A 141 -12.62 10.51 12.01
C SER A 141 -13.97 11.23 12.16
N LEU A 142 -14.90 10.72 12.97
CA LEU A 142 -16.16 11.42 13.28
C LEU A 142 -15.90 12.68 14.11
N THR A 143 -14.96 12.63 15.07
CA THR A 143 -14.53 13.80 15.83
C THR A 143 -13.95 14.88 14.91
N SER A 144 -13.10 14.49 13.95
CA SER A 144 -12.60 15.42 12.91
C SER A 144 -13.75 16.06 12.13
N LEU A 145 -14.68 15.23 11.65
CA LEU A 145 -15.81 15.67 10.84
C LEU A 145 -16.66 16.70 11.59
N PHE A 146 -17.18 16.34 12.78
CA PHE A 146 -18.07 17.22 13.53
C PHE A 146 -17.38 18.48 14.02
N SER A 147 -16.09 18.41 14.34
CA SER A 147 -15.30 19.58 14.75
C SER A 147 -15.20 20.62 13.63
N VAL A 148 -14.77 20.20 12.43
CA VAL A 148 -14.65 21.11 11.28
C VAL A 148 -16.02 21.51 10.74
N LEU A 149 -17.01 20.61 10.75
CA LEU A 149 -18.38 20.87 10.32
C LEU A 149 -19.04 21.95 11.19
N SER A 150 -18.90 21.88 12.52
CA SER A 150 -19.47 22.88 13.43
C SER A 150 -18.91 24.27 13.14
N VAL A 151 -17.58 24.38 13.04
CA VAL A 151 -16.91 25.65 12.69
C VAL A 151 -17.35 26.15 11.30
N TYR A 152 -17.45 25.25 10.33
CA TYR A 152 -17.86 25.59 8.97
C TYR A 152 -19.31 26.08 8.89
N LEU A 153 -20.22 25.51 9.69
CA LEU A 153 -21.65 25.83 9.69
C LEU A 153 -21.99 27.10 10.49
N LEU A 154 -21.15 27.51 11.43
CA LEU A 154 -21.39 28.65 12.31
C LEU A 154 -21.80 29.95 11.58
N PRO A 155 -21.17 30.34 10.45
CA PRO A 155 -21.56 31.53 9.71
C PRO A 155 -22.91 31.39 8.98
N PHE A 156 -23.40 30.17 8.77
CA PHE A 156 -24.63 29.88 8.04
C PHE A 156 -25.83 29.69 8.97
N SER A 157 -25.64 29.00 10.10
CA SER A 157 -26.68 28.77 11.10
C SER A 157 -26.09 28.42 12.46
N LEU A 158 -26.49 29.17 13.49
CA LEU A 158 -26.13 28.89 14.89
C LEU A 158 -26.66 27.53 15.33
N HIS A 159 -27.90 27.20 14.96
CA HIS A 159 -28.52 25.92 15.33
C HIS A 159 -27.78 24.73 14.71
N LEU A 160 -27.48 24.77 13.41
CA LEU A 160 -26.79 23.65 12.75
C LEU A 160 -25.37 23.45 13.29
N SER A 161 -24.66 24.54 13.63
CA SER A 161 -23.36 24.46 14.29
C SER A 161 -23.47 23.86 15.70
N ALA A 162 -24.45 24.29 16.50
CA ALA A 162 -24.68 23.78 17.84
C ALA A 162 -25.07 22.29 17.83
N VAL A 163 -25.95 21.88 16.90
CA VAL A 163 -26.33 20.48 16.67
C VAL A 163 -25.10 19.65 16.29
N GLY A 164 -24.28 20.13 15.35
CA GLY A 164 -23.06 19.44 14.93
C GLY A 164 -22.08 19.21 16.09
N LEU A 165 -21.89 20.23 16.93
CA LEU A 165 -20.99 20.14 18.09
C LEU A 165 -21.54 19.18 19.15
N ALA A 166 -22.85 19.24 19.43
CA ALA A 166 -23.51 18.36 20.40
C ALA A 166 -23.47 16.89 19.96
N ILE A 167 -23.82 16.59 18.70
CA ILE A 167 -23.75 15.23 18.14
C ILE A 167 -22.31 14.72 18.16
N GLY A 168 -21.34 15.54 17.72
CA GLY A 168 -19.93 15.17 17.78
C GLY A 168 -19.46 14.86 19.20
N THR A 169 -19.91 15.64 20.19
CA THR A 169 -19.60 15.42 21.61
C THR A 169 -20.23 14.13 22.14
N LEU A 170 -21.47 13.82 21.74
CA LEU A 170 -22.15 12.56 22.04
C LEU A 170 -21.48 11.34 21.40
N VAL A 171 -20.81 11.51 20.25
CA VAL A 171 -20.01 10.45 19.62
C VAL A 171 -18.68 10.30 20.37
N LYS A 172 -18.00 11.42 20.59
CA LYS A 172 -16.68 11.52 21.22
C LYS A 172 -16.55 12.87 21.94
N PRO A 173 -16.38 12.88 23.29
CA PRO A 173 -16.27 14.10 24.08
C PRO A 173 -15.23 15.11 23.58
N GLN A 174 -14.17 14.63 22.92
CA GLN A 174 -13.08 15.43 22.35
C GLN A 174 -13.58 16.50 21.36
N THR A 175 -14.74 16.31 20.72
CA THR A 175 -15.33 17.34 19.84
C THR A 175 -15.64 18.64 20.61
N ALA A 176 -15.96 18.54 21.90
CA ALA A 176 -16.26 19.69 22.76
C ALA A 176 -15.06 20.66 22.92
N PHE A 177 -13.83 20.21 22.63
CA PHE A 177 -12.64 21.07 22.66
C PHE A 177 -12.74 22.23 21.67
N ILE A 178 -13.66 22.19 20.71
CA ILE A 178 -13.91 23.27 19.76
C ILE A 178 -14.80 24.38 20.33
N PHE A 179 -15.46 24.17 21.47
CA PHE A 179 -16.31 25.19 22.10
C PHE A 179 -15.61 26.55 22.32
N PRO A 180 -14.35 26.63 22.81
CA PRO A 180 -13.61 27.89 22.88
C PRO A 180 -13.44 28.61 21.53
N VAL A 181 -13.33 27.86 20.43
CA VAL A 181 -13.27 28.45 19.07
C VAL A 181 -14.61 29.08 18.71
N ILE A 182 -15.72 28.38 18.96
CA ILE A 182 -17.07 28.91 18.71
C ILE A 182 -17.27 30.18 19.53
N LEU A 183 -16.94 30.15 20.83
CA LEU A 183 -17.07 31.30 21.71
C LEU A 183 -16.25 32.49 21.19
N PHE A 184 -14.98 32.26 20.85
CA PHE A 184 -14.11 33.26 20.26
C PHE A 184 -14.72 33.88 18.99
N LEU A 185 -15.29 33.06 18.10
CA LEU A 185 -15.90 33.54 16.86
C LEU A 185 -17.19 34.32 17.10
N LEU A 186 -18.03 33.93 18.05
CA LEU A 186 -19.22 34.67 18.43
C LEU A 186 -18.85 36.07 18.96
N ILE A 187 -17.86 36.14 19.86
CA ILE A 187 -17.37 37.41 20.42
C ILE A 187 -16.72 38.26 19.32
N LYS A 188 -15.79 37.68 18.55
CA LYS A 188 -15.07 38.39 17.46
C LYS A 188 -16.02 38.96 16.42
N ASN A 189 -17.07 38.23 16.08
CA ASN A 189 -18.09 38.66 15.12
C ASN A 189 -19.20 39.52 15.75
N LYS A 190 -19.01 39.98 16.99
CA LYS A 190 -19.92 40.87 17.73
C LYS A 190 -21.37 40.35 17.75
N LYS A 191 -21.53 39.05 17.95
CA LYS A 191 -22.85 38.42 18.10
C LYS A 191 -23.55 38.91 19.37
N LYS A 192 -24.88 38.96 19.35
CA LYS A 192 -25.69 39.44 20.48
C LYS A 192 -25.68 38.39 21.60
N PHE A 193 -25.91 38.79 22.85
CA PHE A 193 -26.02 37.83 23.97
C PHE A 193 -27.07 36.73 23.72
N SER A 194 -28.18 37.07 23.04
CA SER A 194 -29.19 36.10 22.60
C SER A 194 -28.63 34.98 21.72
N ASP A 195 -27.63 35.26 20.89
CA ASP A 195 -27.00 34.26 20.02
C ASP A 195 -26.21 33.21 20.84
N PHE A 196 -25.60 33.64 21.95
CA PHE A 196 -24.92 32.73 22.88
C PHE A 196 -25.92 31.81 23.57
N LEU A 197 -27.05 32.38 24.04
CA LEU A 197 -28.13 31.59 24.63
C LEU A 197 -28.72 30.59 23.63
N VAL A 198 -29.00 31.03 22.39
CA VAL A 198 -29.51 30.16 21.33
C VAL A 198 -28.53 29.01 21.06
N TYR A 199 -27.24 29.30 20.94
CA TYR A 199 -26.23 28.27 20.70
C TYR A 199 -26.15 27.28 21.86
N GLY A 200 -26.08 27.79 23.10
CA GLY A 200 -25.99 26.99 24.32
C GLY A 200 -27.23 26.11 24.54
N ILE A 201 -28.43 26.68 24.44
CA ILE A 201 -29.70 25.98 24.62
C ILE A 201 -29.90 24.93 23.52
N THR A 202 -29.64 25.28 22.25
CA THR A 202 -29.76 24.30 21.15
C THR A 202 -28.81 23.12 21.36
N GLY A 203 -27.55 23.39 21.70
CA GLY A 203 -26.56 22.35 21.96
C GLY A 203 -26.95 21.48 23.15
N LEU A 204 -27.43 22.09 24.24
CA LEU A 204 -27.86 21.38 25.45
C LEU A 204 -29.08 20.48 25.18
N ILE A 205 -30.09 20.99 24.47
CA ILE A 205 -31.28 20.20 24.11
C ILE A 205 -30.87 18.96 23.31
N VAL A 206 -30.04 19.12 22.28
CA VAL A 206 -29.58 17.99 21.45
C VAL A 206 -28.74 17.01 22.27
N PHE A 207 -27.85 17.52 23.12
CA PHE A 207 -26.99 16.71 23.97
C PHE A 207 -27.83 15.86 24.94
N VAL A 208 -28.74 16.49 25.69
CA VAL A 208 -29.64 15.79 26.62
C VAL A 208 -30.56 14.82 25.89
N ALA A 209 -31.14 15.22 24.76
CA ALA A 209 -32.01 14.38 23.95
C ALA A 209 -31.32 13.07 23.50
N GLY A 210 -30.01 13.11 23.24
CA GLY A 210 -29.23 11.94 22.89
C GLY A 210 -29.20 10.85 23.96
N PHE A 211 -29.35 11.21 25.25
CA PHE A 211 -29.37 10.26 26.37
C PHE A 211 -30.76 9.70 26.68
N ILE A 212 -31.84 10.38 26.28
CA ILE A 212 -33.21 10.00 26.67
C ILE A 212 -33.53 8.53 26.35
N PRO A 213 -33.21 7.98 25.14
CA PRO A 213 -33.50 6.57 24.83
C PRO A 213 -32.71 5.55 25.65
N PHE A 214 -31.60 5.96 26.27
CA PHE A 214 -30.72 5.12 27.07
C PHE A 214 -30.98 5.23 28.57
N TRP A 215 -31.82 6.18 28.98
CA TRP A 215 -32.12 6.42 30.38
C TRP A 215 -33.05 5.33 30.93
N ASN A 216 -32.59 4.60 31.94
CA ASN A 216 -33.31 3.44 32.48
C ASN A 216 -33.77 3.64 33.93
N HIS A 217 -32.89 4.13 34.81
CA HIS A 217 -33.12 4.29 36.24
C HIS A 217 -32.62 5.65 36.74
N GLY A 218 -33.09 6.08 37.92
CA GLY A 218 -32.67 7.33 38.57
C GLY A 218 -33.12 8.59 37.82
N ASN A 219 -32.60 9.75 38.20
CA ASN A 219 -32.85 11.01 37.50
C ASN A 219 -32.00 11.10 36.21
N LEU A 220 -32.56 11.65 35.13
CA LEU A 220 -31.86 11.79 33.85
C LEU A 220 -30.53 12.57 33.98
N ILE A 221 -30.51 13.63 34.79
CA ILE A 221 -29.32 14.46 35.00
C ILE A 221 -28.23 13.66 35.69
N SER A 222 -28.56 12.93 36.76
CA SER A 222 -27.59 12.07 37.47
C SER A 222 -27.05 10.98 36.54
N PHE A 223 -27.89 10.39 35.69
CA PHE A 223 -27.47 9.39 34.71
C PHE A 223 -26.47 9.97 33.69
N ILE A 224 -26.73 11.18 33.17
CA ILE A 224 -25.80 11.87 32.25
C ILE A 224 -24.45 12.11 32.93
N PHE A 225 -24.44 12.65 34.15
CA PHE A 225 -23.19 12.90 34.88
C PHE A 225 -22.42 11.62 35.21
N GLU A 226 -23.12 10.55 35.57
CA GLU A 226 -22.51 9.24 35.81
C GLU A 226 -21.82 8.71 34.56
N ARG A 227 -22.49 8.75 33.39
CA ARG A 227 -21.91 8.29 32.12
C ARG A 227 -20.72 9.14 31.68
N LEU A 228 -20.79 10.46 31.88
CA LEU A 228 -19.65 11.35 31.64
C LEU A 228 -18.48 11.04 32.58
N GLY A 229 -18.77 10.82 33.86
CA GLY A 229 -17.78 10.47 34.88
C GLY A 229 -17.06 9.15 34.56
N LEU A 230 -17.79 8.12 34.15
CA LEU A 230 -17.21 6.83 33.75
C LEU A 230 -16.31 6.97 32.52
N SER A 231 -16.77 7.69 31.49
CA SER A 231 -15.97 7.91 30.27
C SER A 231 -14.67 8.68 30.56
N LEU A 232 -14.71 9.67 31.46
CA LEU A 232 -13.54 10.47 31.85
C LEU A 232 -12.55 9.72 32.77
N ASN A 233 -13.05 8.78 33.58
CA ASN A 233 -12.26 8.07 34.59
C ASN A 233 -11.82 6.66 34.17
N GLN A 234 -12.19 6.22 32.96
CA GLN A 234 -11.84 4.88 32.45
C GLN A 234 -10.33 4.63 32.44
N TYR A 235 -9.52 5.64 32.13
CA TYR A 235 -8.06 5.54 32.03
C TYR A 235 -7.37 6.66 32.82
N PRO A 236 -7.20 6.53 34.15
CA PRO A 236 -6.61 7.55 35.01
C PRO A 236 -5.08 7.56 34.94
N TYR A 237 -4.55 7.69 33.72
CA TYR A 237 -3.13 7.67 33.42
C TYR A 237 -2.72 8.95 32.70
N THR A 238 -1.48 9.38 32.96
CA THR A 238 -0.84 10.53 32.34
C THR A 238 -0.82 10.43 30.82
N SER A 239 -0.38 9.29 30.28
CA SER A 239 -0.43 8.99 28.86
C SER A 239 -0.79 7.51 28.62
N VAL A 240 -1.79 7.28 27.78
CA VAL A 240 -2.31 5.94 27.44
C VAL A 240 -1.79 5.58 26.05
N ASN A 241 -0.55 5.11 25.97
CA ASN A 241 0.19 4.93 24.72
C ASN A 241 0.33 6.21 23.85
N ALA A 242 0.02 7.41 24.33
CA ALA A 242 0.16 8.64 23.54
C ALA A 242 1.58 9.21 23.63
N PHE A 243 2.19 9.52 22.49
CA PHE A 243 3.48 10.21 22.42
C PHE A 243 3.28 11.71 22.65
N ASN A 244 3.04 12.09 23.90
CA ASN A 244 2.74 13.45 24.35
C ASN A 244 3.74 13.93 25.42
N PHE A 245 3.51 15.13 26.00
CA PHE A 245 4.42 15.69 27.02
C PHE A 245 4.59 14.78 28.24
N TRP A 246 3.50 14.16 28.67
CA TRP A 246 3.51 13.31 29.85
C TRP A 246 4.14 11.93 29.61
N GLY A 247 4.23 11.48 28.36
CA GLY A 247 4.96 10.27 28.01
C GLY A 247 6.46 10.34 28.31
N LEU A 248 7.03 11.55 28.44
CA LEU A 248 8.46 11.75 28.76
C LEU A 248 8.85 11.17 30.14
N ILE A 249 7.90 11.10 31.07
CA ILE A 249 8.08 10.48 32.40
C ILE A 249 7.65 9.00 32.42
N GLY A 250 7.29 8.45 31.26
CA GLY A 250 6.85 7.08 31.02
C GLY A 250 5.38 6.97 30.64
N LEU A 251 5.06 6.01 29.77
CA LEU A 251 3.68 5.65 29.43
C LEU A 251 3.00 4.95 30.61
N TRP A 252 1.66 5.05 30.70
CA TRP A 252 0.81 4.40 31.71
C TRP A 252 1.14 4.75 33.17
N LYS A 253 1.73 5.91 33.44
CA LYS A 253 1.90 6.40 34.83
C LYS A 253 0.58 6.96 35.37
N PRO A 254 0.17 6.66 36.61
CA PRO A 254 -1.04 7.21 37.20
C PRO A 254 -1.06 8.74 37.14
N ASP A 255 -2.20 9.33 36.78
CA ASP A 255 -2.38 10.77 36.84
C ASP A 255 -2.95 11.24 38.19
N ASN A 256 -2.91 12.55 38.40
CA ASN A 256 -3.51 13.18 39.57
C ASN A 256 -4.07 14.56 39.18
N VAL A 257 -4.79 15.18 40.13
CA VAL A 257 -5.41 16.49 39.93
C VAL A 257 -4.38 17.56 39.56
N VAL A 258 -3.16 17.50 40.10
CA VAL A 258 -2.11 18.48 39.79
C VAL A 258 -1.71 18.39 38.33
N PHE A 259 -1.42 17.19 37.80
CA PHE A 259 -1.06 17.02 36.38
C PHE A 259 -2.19 17.47 35.45
N GLN A 260 -3.44 17.14 35.78
CA GLN A 260 -4.61 17.57 35.02
C GLN A 260 -4.73 19.10 34.99
N VAL A 261 -4.68 19.75 36.17
CA VAL A 261 -4.79 21.21 36.30
C VAL A 261 -3.64 21.90 35.58
N CYS A 262 -2.41 21.41 35.67
CA CYS A 262 -1.28 21.95 34.92
C CYS A 262 -1.53 21.93 33.41
N GLY A 263 -2.02 20.80 32.88
CA GLY A 263 -2.41 20.67 31.48
C GLY A 263 -3.52 21.65 31.07
N TYR A 264 -4.57 21.77 31.89
CA TYR A 264 -5.69 22.68 31.64
C TYR A 264 -5.28 24.15 31.67
N VAL A 265 -4.45 24.57 32.63
CA VAL A 265 -3.94 25.95 32.73
C VAL A 265 -3.11 26.31 31.51
N LEU A 266 -2.18 25.43 31.09
CA LEU A 266 -1.37 25.65 29.89
C LEU A 266 -2.24 25.76 28.63
N PHE A 267 -3.24 24.88 28.50
CA PHE A 267 -4.20 24.92 27.40
C PHE A 267 -4.99 26.22 27.34
N ILE A 268 -5.56 26.65 28.47
CA ILE A 268 -6.35 27.88 28.56
C ILE A 268 -5.46 29.09 28.26
N ALA A 269 -4.30 29.20 28.91
CA ALA A 269 -3.38 30.32 28.74
C ALA A 269 -2.93 30.45 27.27
N ALA A 270 -2.52 29.34 26.65
CA ALA A 270 -2.08 29.34 25.24
C ALA A 270 -3.23 29.67 24.27
N THR A 271 -4.44 29.13 24.53
CA THR A 271 -5.63 29.37 23.71
C THR A 271 -6.08 30.82 23.78
N VAL A 272 -6.14 31.41 24.98
CA VAL A 272 -6.49 32.82 25.20
C VAL A 272 -5.46 33.72 24.53
N PHE A 273 -4.16 33.46 24.74
CA PHE A 273 -3.10 34.24 24.11
C PHE A 273 -3.18 34.23 22.57
N LEU A 274 -3.35 33.04 21.97
CA LEU A 274 -3.49 32.97 20.50
C LEU A 274 -4.78 33.60 20.01
N SER A 275 -5.87 33.50 20.77
CA SER A 275 -7.13 34.19 20.43
C SER A 275 -6.91 35.71 20.30
N PHE A 276 -6.16 36.33 21.21
CA PHE A 276 -5.77 37.74 21.08
C PHE A 276 -4.91 38.01 19.84
N LYS A 277 -3.92 37.16 19.54
CA LYS A 277 -3.06 37.32 18.34
C LYS A 277 -3.85 37.17 17.03
N LEU A 278 -4.83 36.27 17.01
CA LEU A 278 -5.71 35.97 15.88
C LEU A 278 -6.89 36.93 15.75
N TRP A 279 -7.11 37.83 16.73
CA TRP A 279 -8.26 38.74 16.75
C TRP A 279 -8.41 39.56 15.47
N LYS A 280 -7.30 40.09 14.94
CA LYS A 280 -7.29 40.89 13.69
C LYS A 280 -7.02 40.08 12.41
N GLN A 281 -6.83 38.76 12.51
CA GLN A 281 -6.52 37.91 11.36
C GLN A 281 -7.80 37.52 10.59
N LYS A 282 -7.70 37.37 9.26
CA LYS A 282 -8.76 36.79 8.43
C LYS A 282 -8.78 35.27 8.59
N ASN A 283 -9.97 34.67 8.66
CA ASN A 283 -10.21 33.23 8.85
C ASN A 283 -9.42 32.63 10.05
N PRO A 284 -9.52 33.19 11.27
CA PRO A 284 -8.77 32.69 12.43
C PRO A 284 -9.20 31.30 12.90
N GLU A 285 -10.40 30.86 12.52
CA GLU A 285 -11.08 29.71 13.08
C GLU A 285 -10.24 28.43 12.99
N TYR A 286 -9.75 28.07 11.81
CA TYR A 286 -9.00 26.83 11.62
C TYR A 286 -7.58 26.88 12.22
N TYR A 287 -6.98 28.07 12.36
CA TYR A 287 -5.71 28.24 13.09
C TYR A 287 -5.92 27.92 14.56
N LEU A 288 -6.97 28.48 15.17
CA LEU A 288 -7.29 28.23 16.57
C LEU A 288 -7.73 26.77 16.80
N THR A 289 -8.59 26.22 15.93
CA THR A 289 -9.03 24.81 15.99
C THR A 289 -7.84 23.85 15.91
N SER A 290 -6.93 24.04 14.95
CA SER A 290 -5.73 23.18 14.85
C SER A 290 -4.84 23.31 16.07
N PHE A 291 -4.62 24.51 16.58
CA PHE A 291 -3.78 24.71 17.75
C PHE A 291 -4.36 24.08 19.01
N ILE A 292 -5.67 24.22 19.24
CA ILE A 292 -6.38 23.64 20.38
C ILE A 292 -6.20 22.13 20.41
N PHE A 293 -6.40 21.42 19.29
CA PHE A 293 -6.20 19.97 19.26
C PHE A 293 -4.74 19.56 19.48
N ALA A 294 -3.79 20.33 18.95
CA ALA A 294 -2.37 20.05 19.13
C ALA A 294 -1.96 20.22 20.61
N VAL A 295 -2.37 21.32 21.24
CA VAL A 295 -2.08 21.59 22.66
C VAL A 295 -2.82 20.63 23.58
N SER A 296 -4.09 20.30 23.31
CA SER A 296 -4.81 19.34 24.14
C SER A 296 -4.17 17.96 24.09
N PHE A 297 -3.78 17.47 22.91
CA PHE A 297 -3.11 16.17 22.79
C PHE A 297 -1.77 16.16 23.55
N VAL A 298 -0.96 17.21 23.39
CA VAL A 298 0.37 17.27 24.00
C VAL A 298 0.31 17.43 25.52
N PHE A 299 -0.58 18.29 26.04
CA PHE A 299 -0.52 18.70 27.45
C PHE A 299 -1.64 18.16 28.35
N PHE A 300 -2.70 17.55 27.82
CA PHE A 300 -3.67 16.87 28.70
C PHE A 300 -3.17 15.49 29.09
N THR A 301 -3.51 15.07 30.31
CA THR A 301 -3.41 13.67 30.72
C THR A 301 -4.55 12.85 30.12
N ARG A 302 -4.52 11.53 30.29
CA ARG A 302 -5.56 10.59 29.83
C ARG A 302 -5.77 10.60 28.31
N MET A 303 -4.72 10.97 27.59
CA MET A 303 -4.71 10.96 26.12
C MET A 303 -4.32 9.58 25.60
N HIS A 304 -5.08 9.09 24.62
CA HIS A 304 -4.74 7.92 23.81
C HIS A 304 -3.99 8.34 22.55
N GLU A 305 -3.21 7.41 21.99
CA GLU A 305 -2.51 7.59 20.72
C GLU A 305 -3.39 8.19 19.62
N ARG A 306 -4.64 7.72 19.53
CA ARG A 306 -5.63 8.10 18.50
C ARG A 306 -6.23 9.50 18.66
N HIS A 307 -6.11 10.11 19.85
CA HIS A 307 -6.71 11.41 20.15
C HIS A 307 -6.05 12.58 19.40
N LEU A 308 -4.91 12.38 18.73
CA LEU A 308 -4.28 13.39 17.88
C LEU A 308 -5.02 13.57 16.53
N LEU A 309 -5.78 12.58 16.05
CA LEU A 309 -6.36 12.60 14.71
C LEU A 309 -7.20 13.86 14.36
N PRO A 310 -8.05 14.38 15.27
CA PRO A 310 -8.84 15.60 15.01
C PRO A 310 -8.04 16.83 14.59
N LEU A 311 -6.75 16.87 14.90
CA LEU A 311 -5.83 17.92 14.46
C LEU A 311 -5.71 18.01 12.94
N PHE A 312 -5.69 16.88 12.22
CA PHE A 312 -5.27 16.85 10.82
C PHE A 312 -6.22 17.61 9.89
N ALA A 313 -7.51 17.63 10.18
CA ALA A 313 -8.49 18.31 9.34
C ALA A 313 -8.32 19.85 9.33
N PRO A 314 -8.35 20.55 10.49
CA PRO A 314 -8.06 21.98 10.54
C PRO A 314 -6.60 22.30 10.18
N LEU A 315 -5.65 21.43 10.54
CA LEU A 315 -4.23 21.65 10.20
C LEU A 315 -3.98 21.58 8.69
N ALA A 316 -4.68 20.68 7.97
CA ALA A 316 -4.61 20.63 6.51
C ALA A 316 -5.10 21.93 5.87
N ILE A 317 -6.18 22.53 6.38
CA ILE A 317 -6.71 23.81 5.90
C ILE A 317 -5.65 24.90 6.06
N VAL A 318 -5.11 25.07 7.28
CA VAL A 318 -4.15 26.14 7.54
C VAL A 318 -2.77 25.90 6.93
N ALA A 319 -2.36 24.64 6.71
CA ALA A 319 -1.13 24.32 5.99
C ALA A 319 -1.20 24.69 4.50
N ILE A 320 -2.40 24.67 3.89
CA ILE A 320 -2.58 25.21 2.54
C ILE A 320 -2.54 26.75 2.53
N GLU A 321 -3.12 27.39 3.54
CA GLU A 321 -3.13 28.84 3.66
C GLU A 321 -1.77 29.43 3.99
N ASN A 322 -1.06 28.82 4.94
CA ASN A 322 0.30 29.10 5.38
C ASN A 322 1.16 27.82 5.30
N PRO A 323 1.85 27.62 4.16
CA PRO A 323 2.70 26.46 3.89
C PRO A 323 3.72 26.11 4.97
N VAL A 324 4.19 27.07 5.78
CA VAL A 324 5.15 26.78 6.86
C VAL A 324 4.57 25.76 7.85
N LEU A 325 3.26 25.77 8.04
CA LEU A 325 2.54 24.81 8.88
C LEU A 325 2.44 23.40 8.25
N MET A 326 2.94 23.20 7.02
CA MET A 326 3.15 21.85 6.47
C MET A 326 4.22 21.08 7.25
N ILE A 327 5.18 21.77 7.88
CA ILE A 327 6.20 21.13 8.72
C ILE A 327 5.53 20.39 9.89
N PRO A 328 4.78 21.05 10.80
CA PRO A 328 4.09 20.33 11.86
C PRO A 328 3.03 19.36 11.33
N TYR A 329 2.37 19.64 10.19
CA TYR A 329 1.44 18.67 9.59
C TYR A 329 2.10 17.33 9.25
N LEU A 330 3.28 17.38 8.62
CA LEU A 330 4.05 16.18 8.28
C LEU A 330 4.68 15.55 9.52
N SER A 331 5.19 16.35 10.46
CA SER A 331 5.74 15.85 11.72
C SER A 331 4.70 15.05 12.50
N PHE A 332 3.52 15.64 12.77
CA PHE A 332 2.43 14.94 13.46
C PHE A 332 1.95 13.72 12.69
N SER A 333 1.91 13.77 11.35
CA SER A 333 1.51 12.61 10.53
C SER A 333 2.47 11.44 10.74
N LEU A 334 3.78 11.70 10.68
CA LEU A 334 4.81 10.68 10.85
C LEU A 334 4.84 10.12 12.28
N THR A 335 4.82 10.98 13.29
CA THR A 335 4.81 10.56 14.70
C THR A 335 3.53 9.81 15.04
N TYR A 336 2.37 10.24 14.52
CA TYR A 336 1.10 9.54 14.74
C TYR A 336 1.08 8.14 14.13
N VAL A 337 1.61 7.96 12.91
CA VAL A 337 1.71 6.62 12.30
C VAL A 337 2.60 5.71 13.13
N ALA A 338 3.76 6.22 13.58
CA ALA A 338 4.64 5.47 14.48
C ALA A 338 3.92 5.14 15.79
N ASN A 339 3.20 6.10 16.36
CA ASN A 339 2.43 5.92 17.59
C ASN A 339 1.34 4.86 17.44
N LEU A 340 0.57 4.90 16.34
CA LEU A 340 -0.47 3.91 16.08
C LEU A 340 0.14 2.52 15.88
N TYR A 341 1.25 2.41 15.14
CA TYR A 341 1.93 1.14 14.94
C TYR A 341 2.46 0.57 16.25
N TYR A 342 3.08 1.41 17.10
CA TYR A 342 3.52 1.01 18.43
C TYR A 342 2.37 0.45 19.26
N ALA A 343 1.28 1.21 19.38
CA ALA A 343 0.10 0.79 20.14
C ALA A 343 -0.53 -0.49 19.57
N TYR A 344 -0.62 -0.60 18.24
CA TYR A 344 -1.15 -1.80 17.59
C TYR A 344 -0.32 -3.05 17.92
N VAL A 345 1.02 -2.99 17.81
CA VAL A 345 1.87 -4.16 18.13
C VAL A 345 1.87 -4.43 19.62
N TRP A 346 1.90 -3.40 20.45
CA TRP A 346 1.81 -3.54 21.90
C TRP A 346 0.52 -4.27 22.30
N ILE A 347 -0.64 -3.93 21.74
CA ILE A 347 -1.91 -4.61 22.05
C ILE A 347 -1.96 -6.02 21.42
N SER A 348 -1.57 -6.16 20.15
CA SER A 348 -1.76 -7.41 19.40
C SER A 348 -0.70 -8.49 19.65
N SER A 349 0.47 -8.12 20.16
CA SER A 349 1.62 -9.00 20.37
C SER A 349 2.01 -9.11 21.84
N ASN A 350 1.01 -9.21 22.72
CA ASN A 350 1.17 -9.41 24.16
C ASN A 350 2.12 -8.39 24.82
N PHE A 351 1.82 -7.11 24.66
CA PHE A 351 2.53 -5.97 25.25
C PHE A 351 3.99 -5.81 24.79
N LYS A 352 4.32 -6.34 23.60
CA LYS A 352 5.65 -6.20 23.00
C LYS A 352 5.94 -4.74 22.62
N GLU A 353 7.01 -4.20 23.17
CA GLU A 353 7.55 -2.89 22.79
C GLU A 353 8.39 -3.02 21.50
N VAL A 354 7.96 -2.33 20.43
CA VAL A 354 8.66 -2.33 19.14
C VAL A 354 9.67 -1.20 18.98
N PHE A 355 9.56 -0.18 19.84
CA PHE A 355 10.44 0.97 19.88
C PHE A 355 11.10 1.03 21.25
N SER A 356 12.38 1.43 21.28
CA SER A 356 13.05 1.70 22.54
C SER A 356 12.48 2.96 23.19
N ASP A 357 12.52 3.01 24.53
CA ASP A 357 12.13 4.20 25.32
C ASP A 357 12.80 5.49 24.81
N PHE A 358 14.09 5.42 24.47
CA PHE A 358 14.82 6.53 23.85
C PHE A 358 14.17 7.01 22.55
N PHE A 359 13.77 6.09 21.67
CA PHE A 359 13.12 6.44 20.41
C PHE A 359 11.72 7.03 20.63
N ILE A 360 10.95 6.49 21.58
CA ILE A 360 9.63 7.03 21.97
C ILE A 360 9.77 8.48 22.44
N LYS A 361 10.73 8.76 23.35
CA LYS A 361 11.01 10.12 23.84
C LYS A 361 11.39 11.10 22.73
N ILE A 362 12.14 10.65 21.71
CA ILE A 362 12.42 11.48 20.53
C ILE A 362 11.11 11.87 19.81
N LEU A 363 10.19 10.93 19.60
CA LEU A 363 8.91 11.19 18.94
C LEU A 363 8.03 12.14 19.77
N GLU A 364 8.02 11.99 21.09
CA GLU A 364 7.35 12.90 22.03
C GLU A 364 7.92 14.32 21.95
N LEU A 365 9.24 14.47 21.96
CA LEU A 365 9.92 15.77 21.78
C LEU A 365 9.61 16.40 20.42
N ILE A 366 9.48 15.60 19.36
CA ILE A 366 9.06 16.10 18.04
C ILE A 366 7.62 16.64 18.08
N ASN A 367 6.70 15.96 18.78
CA ASN A 367 5.31 16.43 18.93
C ASN A 367 5.24 17.72 19.74
N ILE A 368 5.96 17.79 20.85
CA ILE A 368 6.08 19.01 21.68
C ILE A 368 6.67 20.15 20.86
N GLY A 369 7.78 19.90 20.18
CA GLY A 369 8.44 20.87 19.29
C GLY A 369 7.53 21.35 18.16
N SER A 370 6.69 20.47 17.62
CA SER A 370 5.71 20.82 16.58
C SER A 370 4.61 21.76 17.10
N VAL A 371 4.14 21.58 18.34
CA VAL A 371 3.21 22.53 18.99
C VAL A 371 3.86 23.89 19.19
N PHE A 372 5.10 23.94 19.72
CA PHE A 372 5.83 25.20 19.89
C PHE A 372 6.12 25.89 18.55
N PHE A 373 6.44 25.12 17.52
CA PHE A 373 6.63 25.65 16.17
C PHE A 373 5.32 26.22 15.61
N MET A 374 4.19 25.53 15.76
CA MET A 374 2.88 26.06 15.41
C MET A 374 2.59 27.36 16.16
N PHE A 375 2.76 27.38 17.48
CA PHE A 375 2.55 28.55 18.33
C PHE A 375 3.36 29.75 17.81
N THR A 376 4.66 29.56 17.58
CA THR A 376 5.55 30.65 17.12
C THR A 376 5.18 31.16 15.74
N VAL A 377 4.88 30.27 14.78
CA VAL A 377 4.45 30.65 13.43
C VAL A 377 3.16 31.47 13.48
N ILE A 378 2.18 31.04 14.28
CA ILE A 378 0.88 31.73 14.41
C ILE A 378 1.05 33.05 15.16
N ALA A 379 1.69 33.04 16.33
CA ALA A 379 1.83 34.22 17.19
C ALA A 379 2.67 35.33 16.56
N LYS A 380 3.77 34.96 15.87
CA LYS A 380 4.64 35.90 15.14
C LYS A 380 4.15 36.19 13.71
N LYS A 381 3.01 35.63 13.30
CA LYS A 381 2.43 35.77 11.95
C LYS A 381 3.44 35.49 10.83
N ILE A 382 4.27 34.46 11.02
CA ILE A 382 5.26 34.06 10.02
C ILE A 382 4.50 33.51 8.82
N ASN A 383 4.40 34.28 7.76
CA ASN A 383 3.71 33.89 6.55
C ASN A 383 4.72 33.74 5.42
N LYS A 384 4.87 32.52 4.90
CA LYS A 384 5.67 32.25 3.71
C LYS A 384 4.76 31.69 2.62
N THR A 385 5.02 32.06 1.38
CA THR A 385 4.28 31.50 0.26
C THR A 385 4.81 30.11 -0.10
N TRP A 386 4.05 29.34 -0.88
CA TRP A 386 4.50 28.06 -1.46
C TRP A 386 5.80 28.18 -2.28
N LEU A 387 6.21 29.41 -2.68
CA LEU A 387 7.52 29.66 -3.29
C LEU A 387 8.67 29.42 -2.32
N TRP A 388 8.46 29.60 -1.01
CA TRP A 388 9.49 29.36 -0.01
C TRP A 388 9.89 27.88 0.06
N PHE A 389 8.96 26.94 -0.12
CA PHE A 389 9.28 25.51 -0.26
C PHE A 389 10.01 25.19 -1.57
N LYS A 390 9.78 26.00 -2.62
CA LYS A 390 10.59 25.90 -3.83
C LYS A 390 11.99 26.44 -3.61
N TYR A 391 12.25 27.32 -2.65
CA TYR A 391 13.56 27.95 -2.49
C TYR A 391 14.70 26.97 -2.14
N PRO A 392 14.60 26.09 -1.13
CA PRO A 392 15.63 25.09 -0.86
C PRO A 392 15.72 24.06 -1.99
N PHE A 393 14.58 23.64 -2.58
CA PHE A 393 14.57 22.83 -3.79
C PHE A 393 15.30 23.52 -4.94
N ASN A 394 15.04 24.80 -5.20
CA ASN A 394 15.69 25.56 -6.27
C ASN A 394 17.15 25.91 -5.93
N ARG A 395 17.55 25.87 -4.65
CA ARG A 395 18.95 26.04 -4.24
C ARG A 395 19.75 24.75 -4.46
N VAL A 396 19.14 23.59 -4.18
CA VAL A 396 19.73 22.26 -4.42
C VAL A 396 19.66 21.85 -5.90
N PHE A 397 18.57 22.18 -6.59
CA PHE A 397 18.29 21.83 -7.98
C PHE A 397 18.51 23.00 -8.97
N GLY A 398 19.02 24.13 -8.51
CA GLY A 398 19.36 25.30 -9.33
C GLY A 398 18.14 26.14 -9.76
N ASN A 399 18.14 27.43 -9.39
CA ASN A 399 17.09 28.40 -9.71
C ASN A 399 17.26 28.97 -11.12
N LYS A 400 17.66 28.15 -12.10
CA LYS A 400 17.53 28.57 -13.49
C LYS A 400 16.07 28.35 -13.88
N LYS A 401 15.41 29.45 -14.24
CA LYS A 401 14.28 29.51 -15.17
C LYS A 401 14.67 28.94 -16.56
N GLN A 402 15.55 27.95 -16.63
CA GLN A 402 15.60 27.06 -17.78
C GLN A 402 14.26 26.36 -17.76
N SER A 403 13.46 26.57 -18.81
CA SER A 403 12.50 25.56 -19.27
C SER A 403 13.12 24.21 -18.93
N ILE A 404 12.48 23.35 -18.13
CA ILE A 404 13.04 22.01 -17.84
C ILE A 404 13.27 21.38 -19.20
N VAL A 405 14.52 21.47 -19.67
CA VAL A 405 14.89 20.99 -20.99
C VAL A 405 14.80 19.52 -20.80
N LYS A 406 13.81 18.90 -21.44
CA LYS A 406 13.70 17.44 -21.46
C LYS A 406 15.08 16.93 -21.82
N TYR A 407 15.72 16.25 -20.88
CA TYR A 407 17.05 15.74 -21.09
C TYR A 407 17.00 14.83 -22.30
N LYS A 408 17.77 15.19 -23.33
CA LYS A 408 17.99 14.31 -24.47
C LYS A 408 19.10 13.35 -24.07
N LEU A 409 18.87 12.05 -24.29
CA LEU A 409 19.93 11.06 -24.12
C LEU A 409 21.14 11.45 -24.98
N PRO A 410 22.38 11.18 -24.53
CA PRO A 410 23.59 11.59 -25.25
C PRO A 410 23.58 11.16 -26.73
N GLN A 411 24.06 12.01 -27.65
CA GLN A 411 23.89 11.79 -29.11
C GLN A 411 24.65 10.56 -29.67
N ASN A 412 25.59 9.97 -28.93
CA ASN A 412 26.34 8.79 -29.37
C ASN A 412 25.40 7.59 -29.55
N SER A 413 24.91 7.41 -30.78
CA SER A 413 24.10 6.27 -31.18
C SER A 413 25.01 5.19 -31.76
N LEU A 414 24.91 3.98 -31.22
CA LEU A 414 25.55 2.81 -31.79
C LEU A 414 24.96 2.52 -33.18
N SER A 415 25.80 2.11 -34.15
CA SER A 415 25.28 1.68 -35.45
C SER A 415 24.40 0.44 -35.30
N LYS A 416 23.37 0.30 -36.14
CA LYS A 416 22.43 -0.84 -36.08
C LYS A 416 23.14 -2.19 -36.16
N ASN A 417 24.18 -2.30 -37.00
CA ASN A 417 24.96 -3.53 -37.13
C ASN A 417 25.72 -3.84 -35.84
N LYS A 418 26.43 -2.87 -35.25
CA LYS A 418 27.11 -3.08 -33.96
C LYS A 418 26.12 -3.46 -32.86
N ALA A 419 24.96 -2.81 -32.79
CA ALA A 419 23.94 -3.13 -31.80
C ALA A 419 23.40 -4.55 -31.96
N LYS A 420 23.20 -5.00 -33.21
CA LYS A 420 22.81 -6.39 -33.53
C LYS A 420 23.84 -7.40 -33.01
N TYR A 421 25.13 -7.21 -33.29
CA TYR A 421 26.17 -8.14 -32.83
C TYR A 421 26.31 -8.17 -31.31
N ILE A 422 26.23 -7.01 -30.64
CA ILE A 422 26.23 -6.97 -29.16
C ILE A 422 25.01 -7.70 -28.60
N LEU A 423 23.83 -7.48 -29.17
CA LEU A 423 22.63 -8.21 -28.75
C LEU A 423 22.79 -9.72 -28.93
N ILE A 424 23.33 -10.17 -30.07
CA ILE A 424 23.62 -11.60 -30.30
C ILE A 424 24.59 -12.12 -29.23
N GLY A 425 25.63 -11.36 -28.88
CA GLY A 425 26.55 -11.72 -27.79
C GLY A 425 25.85 -11.86 -26.44
N ILE A 426 24.97 -10.91 -26.09
CA ILE A 426 24.18 -10.96 -24.84
C ILE A 426 23.24 -12.17 -24.83
N LEU A 427 22.57 -12.47 -25.96
CA LEU A 427 21.66 -13.61 -26.07
C LEU A 427 22.42 -14.94 -26.06
N ALA A 428 23.58 -15.02 -26.71
CA ALA A 428 24.44 -16.19 -26.66
C ALA A 428 24.93 -16.44 -25.23
N PHE A 429 25.39 -15.39 -24.53
CA PHE A 429 25.74 -15.48 -23.12
C PHE A 429 24.56 -15.96 -22.25
N ALA A 430 23.38 -15.37 -22.44
CA ALA A 430 22.17 -15.74 -21.71
C ALA A 430 21.74 -17.20 -21.98
N PHE A 431 21.93 -17.68 -23.21
CA PHE A 431 21.64 -19.05 -23.62
C PHE A 431 22.62 -20.03 -22.99
N VAL A 432 23.93 -19.81 -23.17
CA VAL A 432 24.99 -20.69 -22.64
C VAL A 432 24.85 -20.81 -21.11
N THR A 433 24.67 -19.70 -20.42
CA THR A 433 24.54 -19.70 -18.93
C THR A 433 23.29 -20.39 -18.42
N ARG A 434 22.22 -20.47 -19.21
CA ARG A 434 20.98 -21.18 -18.83
C ARG A 434 20.99 -22.65 -19.18
N ILE A 435 21.68 -23.04 -20.25
CA ILE A 435 21.72 -24.42 -20.74
C ILE A 435 22.86 -25.22 -20.13
N TYR A 436 24.00 -24.58 -19.83
CA TYR A 436 25.14 -25.27 -19.25
C TYR A 436 24.79 -25.96 -17.93
N ASN A 437 25.03 -27.26 -17.83
CA ASN A 437 24.73 -28.09 -16.64
C ASN A 437 23.24 -28.05 -16.22
N LEU A 438 22.30 -27.87 -17.16
CA LEU A 438 20.87 -27.76 -16.85
C LEU A 438 20.26 -29.06 -16.29
N ASN A 439 20.83 -30.20 -16.68
CA ASN A 439 20.47 -31.53 -16.18
C ASN A 439 20.90 -31.80 -14.72
N SER A 440 21.66 -30.90 -14.09
CA SER A 440 22.04 -31.01 -12.68
C SER A 440 21.23 -30.01 -11.83
N PRO A 441 20.67 -30.44 -10.69
CA PRO A 441 20.62 -31.80 -10.13
C PRO A 441 19.78 -32.76 -10.99
N LYS A 442 20.10 -34.06 -10.97
CA LYS A 442 19.37 -35.06 -11.78
C LYS A 442 17.95 -35.34 -11.26
N THR A 443 17.73 -35.13 -9.97
CA THR A 443 16.43 -35.29 -9.32
C THR A 443 15.68 -33.98 -9.27
N GLU A 444 14.37 -34.08 -9.08
CA GLU A 444 13.51 -32.98 -8.72
C GLU A 444 13.96 -32.35 -7.40
N TYR A 445 13.82 -31.04 -7.28
CA TYR A 445 14.08 -30.28 -6.06
C TYR A 445 13.12 -29.11 -5.96
N PHE A 446 12.87 -28.64 -4.74
CA PHE A 446 11.92 -27.56 -4.48
C PHE A 446 10.57 -27.86 -5.18
N ASP A 447 9.93 -26.88 -5.81
CA ASP A 447 8.63 -27.03 -6.46
C ASP A 447 8.66 -27.90 -7.75
N GLU A 448 9.82 -28.42 -8.20
CA GLU A 448 9.85 -29.44 -9.27
C GLU A 448 9.16 -30.74 -8.85
N VAL A 449 9.17 -31.07 -7.55
CA VAL A 449 8.47 -32.25 -6.99
C VAL A 449 6.95 -32.15 -7.16
N TYR A 450 6.45 -30.96 -7.54
CA TYR A 450 5.05 -30.74 -7.91
C TYR A 450 4.93 -30.60 -9.44
N HIS A 451 5.62 -29.62 -10.01
CA HIS A 451 5.47 -29.25 -11.41
C HIS A 451 5.99 -30.30 -12.39
N ALA A 452 7.26 -30.72 -12.23
CA ALA A 452 7.90 -31.68 -13.14
C ALA A 452 7.28 -33.07 -12.97
N PHE A 453 7.02 -33.47 -11.72
CA PHE A 453 6.29 -34.71 -11.41
C PHE A 453 4.93 -34.78 -12.12
N THR A 454 4.10 -33.74 -11.97
CA THR A 454 2.78 -33.71 -12.61
C THR A 454 2.89 -33.73 -14.14
N ALA A 455 3.87 -33.02 -14.70
CA ALA A 455 4.13 -33.06 -16.14
C ALA A 455 4.56 -34.45 -16.62
N LYS A 456 5.30 -35.22 -15.81
CA LYS A 456 5.68 -36.60 -16.12
C LYS A 456 4.47 -37.52 -16.13
N VAL A 457 3.58 -37.40 -15.13
CA VAL A 457 2.30 -38.13 -15.10
C VAL A 457 1.46 -37.84 -16.35
N MET A 458 1.41 -36.58 -16.80
CA MET A 458 0.70 -36.19 -18.02
C MET A 458 1.22 -36.88 -19.30
N ILE A 459 2.40 -37.50 -19.31
CA ILE A 459 2.92 -38.23 -20.47
C ILE A 459 2.41 -39.69 -20.52
N HIS A 460 2.12 -40.26 -19.35
CA HIS A 460 1.94 -41.70 -19.19
C HIS A 460 0.47 -42.14 -19.33
N ALA A 461 0.25 -43.45 -19.31
CA ALA A 461 -1.08 -44.05 -19.48
C ALA A 461 -2.09 -43.59 -18.40
N ASP A 462 -1.61 -43.15 -17.24
CA ASP A 462 -2.41 -42.64 -16.13
C ASP A 462 -2.49 -41.09 -16.08
N ALA A 463 -2.38 -40.44 -17.25
CA ALA A 463 -2.46 -38.99 -17.39
C ALA A 463 -3.75 -38.36 -16.83
N ASN A 464 -4.83 -39.13 -16.67
CA ASN A 464 -6.05 -38.66 -15.98
C ASN A 464 -5.75 -38.21 -14.55
N LYS A 465 -4.84 -38.90 -13.84
CA LYS A 465 -4.51 -38.60 -12.44
C LYS A 465 -3.95 -37.19 -12.23
N ALA A 466 -3.33 -36.59 -13.24
CA ALA A 466 -2.80 -35.23 -13.17
C ALA A 466 -3.89 -34.15 -13.00
N TRP A 467 -5.14 -34.50 -13.27
CA TRP A 467 -6.31 -33.59 -13.23
C TRP A 467 -7.26 -33.89 -12.07
N GLU A 468 -7.06 -35.01 -11.39
CA GLU A 468 -7.87 -35.50 -10.29
C GLU A 468 -7.21 -35.11 -8.96
N TRP A 469 -7.50 -33.92 -8.45
CA TRP A 469 -6.84 -33.33 -7.26
C TRP A 469 -7.05 -34.13 -5.96
N TRP A 470 -7.97 -35.10 -5.97
CA TRP A 470 -8.24 -36.01 -4.86
C TRP A 470 -7.35 -37.26 -4.86
N ASN A 471 -6.50 -37.46 -5.87
CA ASN A 471 -5.58 -38.58 -5.89
C ASN A 471 -4.41 -38.41 -4.92
N THR A 472 -4.05 -39.51 -4.27
CA THR A 472 -2.88 -39.56 -3.39
C THR A 472 -1.60 -39.67 -4.22
N PRO A 473 -0.67 -38.70 -4.12
CA PRO A 473 0.63 -38.79 -4.79
C PRO A 473 1.57 -39.77 -4.07
N PRO A 474 2.64 -40.25 -4.72
CA PRO A 474 3.73 -40.95 -4.04
C PRO A 474 4.38 -40.10 -2.95
N GLU A 475 5.03 -40.75 -1.98
CA GLU A 475 5.76 -40.06 -0.91
C GLU A 475 6.80 -39.07 -1.48
N GLY A 476 6.81 -37.84 -0.96
CA GLY A 476 7.72 -36.78 -1.41
C GLY A 476 7.25 -35.97 -2.62
N PHE A 477 6.11 -36.32 -3.23
CA PHE A 477 5.55 -35.63 -4.40
C PHE A 477 4.14 -35.09 -4.13
N ALA A 478 3.68 -34.15 -4.95
CA ALA A 478 2.27 -33.78 -5.00
C ALA A 478 1.81 -33.39 -6.40
N TYR A 479 0.53 -33.65 -6.71
CA TYR A 479 -0.05 -33.17 -7.95
C TYR A 479 -0.22 -31.66 -7.92
N GLU A 480 0.38 -30.99 -8.90
CA GLU A 480 0.37 -29.54 -9.03
C GLU A 480 -0.89 -29.09 -9.76
N TRP A 481 -2.02 -29.03 -9.06
CA TRP A 481 -3.28 -28.49 -9.59
C TRP A 481 -3.49 -27.02 -9.22
N THR A 482 -2.59 -26.40 -8.44
CA THR A 482 -2.73 -25.02 -7.93
C THR A 482 -2.47 -23.96 -8.99
N HIS A 483 -2.00 -24.36 -10.18
CA HIS A 483 -1.79 -23.48 -11.32
C HIS A 483 -2.33 -24.06 -12.64
N PRO A 484 -2.70 -23.17 -13.59
CA PRO A 484 -3.16 -23.58 -14.90
C PRO A 484 -2.06 -24.30 -15.71
N PRO A 485 -2.41 -25.12 -16.71
CA PRO A 485 -1.55 -26.22 -17.16
C PRO A 485 -0.44 -25.83 -18.15
N LEU A 486 -0.40 -24.61 -18.70
CA LEU A 486 0.50 -24.30 -19.82
C LEU A 486 1.98 -24.57 -19.51
N ALA A 487 2.44 -24.27 -18.29
CA ALA A 487 3.82 -24.52 -17.91
C ALA A 487 4.14 -26.03 -17.90
N LYS A 488 3.22 -26.85 -17.38
CA LYS A 488 3.35 -28.33 -17.37
C LYS A 488 3.32 -28.88 -18.79
N LEU A 489 2.45 -28.35 -19.66
CA LEU A 489 2.44 -28.72 -21.08
C LEU A 489 3.75 -28.38 -21.80
N GLY A 490 4.38 -27.26 -21.44
CA GLY A 490 5.72 -26.92 -21.92
C GLY A 490 6.77 -27.94 -21.46
N MET A 491 6.71 -28.37 -20.19
CA MET A 491 7.59 -29.43 -19.65
C MET A 491 7.34 -30.77 -20.35
N VAL A 492 6.08 -31.15 -20.58
CA VAL A 492 5.68 -32.34 -21.37
C VAL A 492 6.32 -32.30 -22.75
N MET A 493 6.22 -31.16 -23.44
CA MET A 493 6.84 -30.97 -24.76
C MET A 493 8.37 -31.12 -24.68
N GLY A 494 9.00 -30.51 -23.69
CA GLY A 494 10.44 -30.63 -23.47
C GLY A 494 10.87 -32.07 -23.24
N MET A 495 10.17 -32.80 -22.39
CA MET A 495 10.44 -34.21 -22.11
C MET A 495 10.24 -35.11 -23.34
N LYS A 496 9.20 -34.87 -24.13
CA LYS A 496 8.96 -35.63 -25.37
C LYS A 496 10.04 -35.42 -26.44
N ILE A 497 10.68 -34.25 -26.46
CA ILE A 497 11.69 -33.92 -27.47
C ILE A 497 13.10 -34.30 -27.00
N PHE A 498 13.42 -34.07 -25.72
CA PHE A 498 14.79 -34.17 -25.20
C PHE A 498 15.00 -35.30 -24.20
N GLY A 499 13.96 -36.04 -23.82
CA GLY A 499 14.00 -37.13 -22.85
C GLY A 499 13.27 -36.79 -21.55
N GLU A 500 12.70 -37.80 -20.88
CA GLU A 500 11.96 -37.66 -19.62
C GLU A 500 12.87 -37.53 -18.39
N ASP A 501 13.77 -36.55 -18.44
CA ASP A 501 14.74 -36.26 -17.40
C ASP A 501 14.79 -34.77 -17.05
N SER A 502 15.68 -34.43 -16.11
CA SER A 502 15.87 -33.06 -15.62
C SER A 502 16.22 -32.06 -16.70
N PHE A 503 16.85 -32.48 -17.79
CA PHE A 503 17.05 -31.60 -18.92
C PHE A 503 15.73 -31.33 -19.64
N GLY A 504 14.96 -32.37 -19.92
CA GLY A 504 13.67 -32.32 -20.62
C GLY A 504 12.67 -31.36 -20.00
N TRP A 505 12.42 -31.43 -18.69
CA TRP A 505 11.45 -30.54 -18.04
C TRP A 505 11.98 -29.11 -17.80
N ARG A 506 13.30 -28.89 -17.73
CA ARG A 506 13.89 -27.56 -17.49
C ARG A 506 14.13 -26.74 -18.76
N VAL A 507 14.44 -27.39 -19.89
CA VAL A 507 14.86 -26.68 -21.12
C VAL A 507 13.85 -25.68 -21.68
N PRO A 508 12.52 -25.91 -21.63
CA PRO A 508 11.57 -24.93 -22.16
C PRO A 508 11.58 -23.64 -21.33
N GLY A 509 11.66 -23.74 -20.00
CA GLY A 509 11.80 -22.59 -19.10
C GLY A 509 13.07 -21.79 -19.39
N ALA A 510 14.18 -22.48 -19.65
CA ALA A 510 15.46 -21.86 -19.96
C ALA A 510 15.40 -21.06 -21.27
N ILE A 511 14.76 -21.62 -22.31
CA ILE A 511 14.55 -20.94 -23.60
C ILE A 511 13.67 -19.70 -23.43
N LEU A 512 12.58 -19.78 -22.66
CA LEU A 512 11.72 -18.63 -22.36
C LEU A 512 12.45 -17.56 -21.54
N GLY A 513 13.39 -17.96 -20.68
CA GLY A 513 14.32 -17.06 -20.00
C GLY A 513 15.18 -16.25 -20.96
N VAL A 514 15.77 -16.89 -21.97
CA VAL A 514 16.53 -16.21 -23.05
C VAL A 514 15.61 -15.29 -23.86
N GLY A 515 14.41 -15.76 -24.20
CA GLY A 515 13.40 -14.95 -24.87
C GLY A 515 13.01 -13.70 -24.08
N SER A 516 12.98 -13.78 -22.74
CA SER A 516 12.70 -12.65 -21.86
C SER A 516 13.81 -11.59 -21.91
N VAL A 517 15.08 -11.99 -22.05
CA VAL A 517 16.21 -11.06 -22.28
C VAL A 517 16.00 -10.24 -23.56
N LEU A 518 15.59 -10.92 -24.65
CA LEU A 518 15.27 -10.25 -25.91
C LEU A 518 14.09 -9.26 -25.73
N LEU A 519 13.04 -9.66 -25.02
CA LEU A 519 11.87 -8.80 -24.79
C LEU A 519 12.21 -7.57 -23.95
N VAL A 520 13.10 -7.69 -22.96
CA VAL A 520 13.61 -6.55 -22.18
C VAL A 520 14.32 -5.55 -23.10
N TYR A 521 15.21 -6.03 -23.99
CA TYR A 521 15.85 -5.17 -25.00
C TYR A 521 14.81 -4.47 -25.88
N LEU A 522 13.84 -5.23 -26.42
CA LEU A 522 12.82 -4.70 -27.33
C LEU A 522 11.91 -3.67 -26.65
N LEU A 523 11.50 -3.91 -25.41
CA LEU A 523 10.68 -2.99 -24.63
C LEU A 523 11.42 -1.69 -24.32
N ALA A 524 12.65 -1.76 -23.79
CA ALA A 524 13.47 -0.59 -23.52
C ALA A 524 13.72 0.23 -24.79
N LYS A 525 14.14 -0.44 -25.88
CA LYS A 525 14.33 0.19 -27.18
C LYS A 525 13.07 0.86 -27.69
N PHE A 526 11.91 0.19 -27.59
CA PHE A 526 10.64 0.75 -28.04
C PHE A 526 10.26 2.00 -27.23
N LEU A 527 10.37 1.92 -25.90
CA LEU A 527 10.00 3.01 -25.00
C LEU A 527 10.90 4.21 -25.22
N PHE A 528 12.22 4.04 -25.20
CA PHE A 528 13.17 5.15 -25.23
C PHE A 528 13.61 5.57 -26.63
N LYS A 529 13.43 4.72 -27.64
CA LYS A 529 13.94 4.88 -29.01
C LYS A 529 15.47 4.98 -29.07
N ASP A 530 16.15 4.22 -28.21
CA ASP A 530 17.61 4.21 -28.07
C ASP A 530 18.11 2.77 -27.98
N GLU A 531 19.03 2.40 -28.87
CA GLU A 531 19.60 1.04 -28.95
C GLU A 531 20.39 0.69 -27.69
N LEU A 532 21.21 1.63 -27.22
CA LEU A 532 22.12 1.38 -26.10
C LEU A 532 21.36 1.19 -24.79
N THR A 533 20.26 1.92 -24.58
CA THR A 533 19.36 1.69 -23.44
C THR A 533 18.80 0.26 -23.48
N GLY A 534 18.36 -0.20 -24.65
CA GLY A 534 17.93 -1.58 -24.84
C GLY A 534 19.02 -2.59 -24.50
N LEU A 535 20.22 -2.41 -25.03
CA LEU A 535 21.36 -3.31 -24.82
C LEU A 535 21.77 -3.36 -23.35
N LEU A 536 21.85 -2.20 -22.69
CA LEU A 536 22.15 -2.11 -21.26
C LEU A 536 21.08 -2.84 -20.45
N SER A 537 19.80 -2.61 -20.71
CA SER A 537 18.72 -3.29 -20.01
C SER A 537 18.77 -4.81 -20.17
N ALA A 538 19.04 -5.32 -21.38
CA ALA A 538 19.18 -6.75 -21.61
C ALA A 538 20.44 -7.33 -20.96
N ALA A 539 21.58 -6.64 -21.02
CA ALA A 539 22.80 -7.06 -20.34
C ALA A 539 22.57 -7.17 -18.82
N VAL A 540 22.00 -6.13 -18.20
CA VAL A 540 21.67 -6.12 -16.76
C VAL A 540 20.73 -7.27 -16.39
N PHE A 541 19.67 -7.49 -17.18
CA PHE A 541 18.73 -8.57 -16.95
C PHE A 541 19.36 -9.96 -17.14
N SER A 542 20.30 -10.10 -18.09
CA SER A 542 21.04 -11.36 -18.30
C SER A 542 22.03 -11.70 -17.20
N LEU A 543 22.52 -10.68 -16.46
CA LEU A 543 23.45 -10.80 -15.35
C LEU A 543 22.75 -10.94 -13.99
N ASP A 544 21.43 -11.07 -13.96
CA ASP A 544 20.68 -11.27 -12.72
C ASP A 544 20.53 -12.75 -12.37
N GLY A 545 20.89 -13.08 -11.13
CA GLY A 545 20.84 -14.44 -10.60
C GLY A 545 19.43 -15.00 -10.42
N LEU A 546 18.46 -14.18 -10.00
CA LEU A 546 17.11 -14.66 -9.75
C LEU A 546 16.45 -15.05 -11.07
N VAL A 547 16.62 -14.22 -12.10
CA VAL A 547 16.18 -14.52 -13.46
C VAL A 547 16.87 -15.77 -14.00
N LEU A 548 18.16 -15.95 -13.74
CA LEU A 548 18.89 -17.14 -14.14
C LEU A 548 18.31 -18.39 -13.48
N VAL A 549 18.27 -18.44 -12.15
CA VAL A 549 17.81 -19.58 -11.34
C VAL A 549 16.37 -19.95 -11.70
N MET A 550 15.45 -18.98 -11.71
CA MET A 550 14.03 -19.23 -11.98
C MET A 550 13.74 -19.64 -13.43
N SER A 551 14.68 -19.40 -14.36
CA SER A 551 14.60 -19.93 -15.73
C SER A 551 15.20 -21.31 -15.89
N ARG A 552 16.01 -21.78 -14.93
CA ARG A 552 16.63 -23.10 -14.98
C ARG A 552 15.84 -24.17 -14.21
N ILE A 553 14.93 -23.77 -13.34
CA ILE A 553 14.05 -24.69 -12.60
C ILE A 553 12.75 -24.95 -13.39
N GLY A 554 12.24 -26.18 -13.32
CA GLY A 554 10.96 -26.59 -13.89
C GLY A 554 9.77 -26.01 -13.15
N MET A 555 9.49 -24.71 -13.33
CA MET A 555 8.36 -23.98 -12.72
C MET A 555 7.62 -23.07 -13.72
N ASN A 556 6.48 -22.53 -13.29
CA ASN A 556 5.62 -21.68 -14.12
C ASN A 556 6.08 -20.22 -14.27
N ASP A 557 6.99 -19.73 -13.42
CA ASP A 557 7.38 -18.31 -13.36
C ASP A 557 8.01 -17.79 -14.65
N SER A 558 8.81 -18.60 -15.34
CA SER A 558 9.44 -18.20 -16.62
C SER A 558 8.43 -18.10 -17.77
N TYR A 559 7.39 -18.94 -17.76
CA TYR A 559 6.29 -18.87 -18.72
C TYR A 559 5.48 -17.59 -18.52
N LEU A 560 5.09 -17.33 -17.27
CA LEU A 560 4.40 -16.09 -16.88
C LEU A 560 5.18 -14.87 -17.36
N LEU A 561 6.46 -14.79 -16.99
CA LEU A 561 7.31 -13.64 -17.27
C LEU A 561 7.39 -13.36 -18.77
N PHE A 562 7.73 -14.38 -19.56
CA PHE A 562 7.90 -14.25 -20.99
C PHE A 562 6.61 -13.78 -21.67
N PHE A 563 5.48 -14.46 -21.40
CA PHE A 563 4.22 -14.15 -22.08
C PHE A 563 3.61 -12.82 -21.65
N VAL A 564 3.80 -12.38 -20.40
CA VAL A 564 3.43 -11.03 -19.94
C VAL A 564 4.23 -9.97 -20.69
N LEU A 565 5.56 -10.10 -20.77
CA LEU A 565 6.41 -9.15 -21.48
C LEU A 565 6.06 -9.11 -22.98
N LEU A 566 5.80 -10.27 -23.58
CA LEU A 566 5.41 -10.39 -24.99
C LEU A 566 4.06 -9.72 -25.25
N SER A 567 3.09 -9.91 -24.34
CA SER A 567 1.79 -9.24 -24.41
C SER A 567 1.93 -7.72 -24.35
N ILE A 568 2.68 -7.20 -23.38
CA ILE A 568 2.93 -5.75 -23.24
C ILE A 568 3.62 -5.20 -24.49
N TYR A 569 4.62 -5.91 -25.02
CA TYR A 569 5.35 -5.49 -26.22
C TYR A 569 4.47 -5.44 -27.47
N PHE A 570 3.64 -6.46 -27.72
CA PHE A 570 2.70 -6.43 -28.84
C PHE A 570 1.62 -5.38 -28.68
N PHE A 571 1.16 -5.14 -27.45
CA PHE A 571 0.20 -4.07 -27.18
C PHE A 571 0.82 -2.70 -27.42
N LEU A 572 2.08 -2.47 -27.06
CA LEU A 572 2.77 -1.22 -27.40
C LEU A 572 2.89 -1.02 -28.92
N GLN A 573 3.06 -2.10 -29.69
CA GLN A 573 3.08 -2.10 -31.15
C GLN A 573 1.70 -2.02 -31.83
N LYS A 574 0.59 -1.94 -31.07
CA LYS A 574 -0.79 -1.98 -31.60
C LYS A 574 -1.16 -3.29 -32.30
N LYS A 575 -0.51 -4.41 -31.94
CA LYS A 575 -0.83 -5.76 -32.43
C LYS A 575 -1.76 -6.46 -31.44
N ASP A 576 -3.01 -5.99 -31.37
CA ASP A 576 -3.95 -6.32 -30.30
C ASP A 576 -4.27 -7.82 -30.20
N PHE A 577 -4.54 -8.48 -31.32
CA PHE A 577 -4.79 -9.92 -31.35
C PHE A 577 -3.59 -10.72 -30.79
N ARG A 578 -2.37 -10.44 -31.25
CA ARG A 578 -1.15 -11.12 -30.77
C ARG A 578 -0.92 -10.87 -29.29
N SER A 579 -1.18 -9.65 -28.82
CA SER A 579 -1.09 -9.31 -27.41
C SER A 579 -2.11 -10.06 -26.56
N ALA A 580 -3.35 -10.20 -27.04
CA ALA A 580 -4.40 -10.96 -26.37
C ALA A 580 -4.07 -12.47 -26.33
N VAL A 581 -3.54 -13.05 -27.41
CA VAL A 581 -3.04 -14.43 -27.43
C VAL A 581 -1.92 -14.61 -26.40
N SER A 582 -0.91 -13.74 -26.39
CA SER A 582 0.18 -13.79 -25.41
C SER A 582 -0.34 -13.61 -23.98
N PHE A 583 -1.33 -12.76 -23.76
CA PHE A 583 -1.94 -12.59 -22.44
C PHE A 583 -2.71 -13.83 -21.98
N GLY A 584 -3.44 -14.49 -22.90
CA GLY A 584 -4.05 -15.79 -22.68
C GLY A 584 -3.04 -16.84 -22.24
N LEU A 585 -1.91 -16.94 -22.96
CA LEU A 585 -0.82 -17.85 -22.60
C LEU A 585 -0.24 -17.51 -21.21
N ALA A 586 -0.07 -16.23 -20.87
CA ALA A 586 0.38 -15.83 -19.55
C ALA A 586 -0.59 -16.29 -18.44
N ILE A 587 -1.89 -16.01 -18.57
CA ILE A 587 -2.90 -16.45 -17.58
C ILE A 587 -2.96 -17.97 -17.49
N SER A 588 -2.80 -18.67 -18.61
CA SER A 588 -2.76 -20.14 -18.68
C SER A 588 -1.51 -20.76 -18.04
N SER A 589 -0.55 -19.95 -17.60
CA SER A 589 0.61 -20.40 -16.82
C SER A 589 0.49 -20.05 -15.33
N LYS A 590 0.00 -18.85 -15.01
CA LYS A 590 -0.14 -18.35 -13.63
C LYS A 590 -1.12 -17.18 -13.59
N TRP A 591 -2.09 -17.21 -12.65
CA TRP A 591 -3.10 -16.15 -12.51
C TRP A 591 -2.54 -14.78 -12.13
N SER A 592 -1.33 -14.71 -11.57
CA SER A 592 -0.64 -13.43 -11.31
C SER A 592 -0.37 -12.63 -12.59
N ALA A 593 -0.52 -13.21 -13.78
CA ALA A 593 -0.58 -12.49 -15.05
C ALA A 593 -1.61 -11.35 -15.04
N ILE A 594 -2.67 -11.45 -14.23
CA ILE A 594 -3.73 -10.42 -14.13
C ILE A 594 -3.18 -9.07 -13.70
N TRP A 595 -2.03 -9.03 -13.00
CA TRP A 595 -1.35 -7.78 -12.64
C TRP A 595 -0.85 -7.00 -13.86
N ALA A 596 -0.79 -7.59 -15.05
CA ALA A 596 -0.51 -6.84 -16.27
C ALA A 596 -1.69 -5.95 -16.72
N ILE A 597 -2.92 -6.18 -16.24
CA ILE A 597 -4.12 -5.43 -16.69
C ILE A 597 -3.99 -3.92 -16.47
N PRO A 598 -3.58 -3.39 -15.30
CA PRO A 598 -3.35 -1.96 -15.12
C PRO A 598 -2.34 -1.37 -16.12
N ILE A 599 -1.29 -2.11 -16.47
CA ILE A 599 -0.27 -1.70 -17.45
C ILE A 599 -0.88 -1.61 -18.84
N LEU A 600 -1.60 -2.66 -19.27
CA LEU A 600 -2.34 -2.66 -20.53
C LEU A 600 -3.40 -1.55 -20.55
N GLY A 601 -4.10 -1.32 -19.44
CA GLY A 601 -5.06 -0.23 -19.27
C GLY A 601 -4.45 1.15 -19.48
N ILE A 602 -3.26 1.43 -18.92
CA ILE A 602 -2.56 2.70 -19.16
C ILE A 602 -2.16 2.83 -20.64
N ILE A 603 -1.63 1.78 -21.26
CA ILE A 603 -1.29 1.80 -22.68
C ILE A 603 -2.54 2.10 -23.51
N TRP A 604 -3.66 1.45 -23.19
CA TRP A 604 -4.95 1.62 -23.85
C TRP A 604 -5.47 3.05 -23.73
N LEU A 605 -5.45 3.63 -22.53
CA LEU A 605 -5.86 5.03 -22.28
C LEU A 605 -5.02 6.06 -23.05
N LYS A 606 -3.78 5.72 -23.43
CA LYS A 606 -2.90 6.58 -24.24
C LYS A 606 -3.11 6.45 -25.74
N ARG A 607 -3.83 5.44 -26.21
CA ARG A 607 -4.12 5.26 -27.63
C ARG A 607 -5.21 6.24 -28.09
N LYS A 608 -5.05 6.77 -29.31
CA LYS A 608 -6.05 7.66 -29.94
C LYS A 608 -7.40 6.94 -30.16
N ASN A 609 -7.37 5.67 -30.56
CA ASN A 609 -8.56 4.86 -30.85
C ASN A 609 -8.91 3.92 -29.69
N LYS A 610 -9.09 4.47 -28.49
CA LYS A 610 -9.37 3.69 -27.28
C LYS A 610 -10.64 2.81 -27.39
N PHE A 611 -11.68 3.23 -28.11
CA PHE A 611 -12.94 2.46 -28.17
C PHE A 611 -13.09 1.55 -29.40
N ARG A 612 -11.99 0.97 -29.90
CA ARG A 612 -12.12 -0.03 -30.96
C ARG A 612 -12.75 -1.31 -30.38
N LEU A 613 -13.99 -1.61 -30.75
CA LEU A 613 -14.74 -2.77 -30.26
C LEU A 613 -13.95 -4.08 -30.37
N SER A 614 -13.19 -4.25 -31.47
CA SER A 614 -12.33 -5.41 -31.67
C SER A 614 -11.24 -5.56 -30.60
N THR A 615 -10.68 -4.46 -30.08
CA THR A 615 -9.67 -4.53 -29.01
C THR A 615 -10.28 -5.08 -27.73
N PHE A 616 -11.49 -4.64 -27.38
CA PHE A 616 -12.22 -5.17 -26.23
C PHE A 616 -12.59 -6.64 -26.44
N ALA A 617 -13.14 -6.97 -27.61
CA ALA A 617 -13.48 -8.35 -27.97
C ALA A 617 -12.26 -9.28 -27.91
N PHE A 618 -11.08 -8.84 -28.38
CA PHE A 618 -9.88 -9.66 -28.31
C PHE A 618 -9.46 -9.96 -26.87
N PHE A 619 -9.43 -8.97 -25.98
CA PHE A 619 -9.00 -9.19 -24.60
C PHE A 619 -10.07 -9.86 -23.72
N LEU A 620 -11.33 -9.91 -24.17
CA LEU A 620 -12.39 -10.65 -23.49
C LEU A 620 -12.43 -12.12 -23.94
N VAL A 621 -12.38 -12.36 -25.25
CA VAL A 621 -12.65 -13.69 -25.83
C VAL A 621 -11.37 -14.51 -26.00
N ILE A 622 -10.30 -13.91 -26.52
CA ILE A 622 -9.10 -14.67 -26.91
C ILE A 622 -8.37 -15.25 -25.69
N PRO A 623 -8.11 -14.50 -24.60
CA PRO A 623 -7.50 -15.08 -23.41
C PRO A 623 -8.30 -16.26 -22.85
N PHE A 624 -9.63 -16.18 -22.87
CA PHE A 624 -10.50 -17.26 -22.41
C PHE A 624 -10.39 -18.50 -23.30
N ILE A 625 -10.41 -18.34 -24.63
CA ILE A 625 -10.23 -19.46 -25.56
C ILE A 625 -8.87 -20.13 -25.34
N ILE A 626 -7.79 -19.36 -25.23
CA ILE A 626 -6.44 -19.89 -24.99
C ILE A 626 -6.38 -20.61 -23.63
N TYR A 627 -6.99 -20.03 -22.60
CA TYR A 627 -7.07 -20.64 -21.28
C TYR A 627 -7.77 -21.98 -21.31
N LEU A 628 -8.97 -22.05 -21.90
CA LEU A 628 -9.71 -23.30 -22.05
C LEU A 628 -8.95 -24.32 -22.92
N SER A 629 -8.31 -23.85 -24.00
CA SER A 629 -7.49 -24.70 -24.89
C SER A 629 -6.30 -25.33 -24.17
N SER A 630 -5.75 -24.67 -23.15
CA SER A 630 -4.68 -25.25 -22.34
C SER A 630 -5.12 -26.49 -21.55
N TYR A 631 -6.43 -26.72 -21.38
CA TYR A 631 -6.98 -27.92 -20.77
C TYR A 631 -7.39 -29.00 -21.78
N ILE A 632 -7.03 -28.87 -23.07
CA ILE A 632 -7.42 -29.87 -24.09
C ILE A 632 -6.99 -31.29 -23.71
N GLN A 633 -5.82 -31.45 -23.11
CA GLN A 633 -5.34 -32.74 -22.66
C GLN A 633 -6.21 -33.35 -21.55
N MET A 634 -6.73 -32.55 -20.63
CA MET A 634 -7.67 -32.99 -19.60
C MET A 634 -8.96 -33.52 -20.21
N PHE A 635 -9.49 -32.85 -21.24
CA PHE A 635 -10.68 -33.33 -21.94
C PHE A 635 -10.40 -34.64 -22.68
N LEU A 636 -9.19 -34.81 -23.24
CA LEU A 636 -8.77 -36.04 -23.91
C LEU A 636 -8.58 -37.23 -22.95
N THR A 637 -8.40 -37.00 -21.64
CA THR A 637 -8.38 -38.08 -20.64
C THR A 637 -9.77 -38.49 -20.15
N GLY A 638 -10.84 -38.02 -20.80
CA GLY A 638 -12.22 -38.41 -20.49
C GLY A 638 -12.94 -37.51 -19.47
N HIS A 639 -12.31 -36.42 -19.01
CA HIS A 639 -12.94 -35.48 -18.09
C HIS A 639 -13.77 -34.40 -18.81
N GLY A 640 -14.82 -33.91 -18.16
CA GLY A 640 -15.72 -32.88 -18.69
C GLY A 640 -15.47 -31.48 -18.12
N LEU A 641 -16.43 -30.59 -18.37
CA LEU A 641 -16.44 -29.22 -17.85
C LEU A 641 -16.63 -29.15 -16.32
N ASP A 642 -17.20 -30.19 -15.73
CA ASP A 642 -17.35 -30.38 -14.29
C ASP A 642 -15.97 -30.44 -13.60
N ILE A 643 -15.06 -31.27 -14.11
CA ILE A 643 -13.69 -31.37 -13.61
C ILE A 643 -12.93 -30.07 -13.88
N TRP A 644 -13.09 -29.49 -15.09
CA TRP A 644 -12.47 -28.20 -15.41
C TRP A 644 -12.85 -27.11 -14.41
N TRP A 645 -14.15 -27.01 -14.09
CA TRP A 645 -14.68 -26.04 -13.14
C TRP A 645 -14.18 -26.33 -11.72
N GLY A 646 -14.23 -27.59 -11.28
CA GLY A 646 -13.72 -28.01 -9.99
C GLY A 646 -12.25 -27.67 -9.80
N MET A 647 -11.40 -27.81 -10.82
CA MET A 647 -10.01 -27.35 -10.76
C MET A 647 -9.90 -25.83 -10.54
N GLN A 648 -10.79 -25.02 -11.11
CA GLN A 648 -10.80 -23.57 -10.88
C GLN A 648 -11.16 -23.25 -9.42
N GLU A 649 -12.16 -23.96 -8.88
CA GLU A 649 -12.56 -23.83 -7.47
C GLU A 649 -11.44 -24.23 -6.53
N GLN A 650 -10.76 -25.34 -6.81
CA GLN A 650 -9.62 -25.80 -6.03
C GLN A 650 -8.47 -24.78 -6.08
N MET A 651 -8.09 -24.29 -7.27
CA MET A 651 -7.08 -23.23 -7.38
C MET A 651 -7.46 -21.99 -6.56
N TRP A 652 -8.72 -21.54 -6.65
CA TRP A 652 -9.21 -20.42 -5.87
C TRP A 652 -9.15 -20.69 -4.36
N TRP A 653 -9.63 -21.85 -3.92
CA TRP A 653 -9.59 -22.30 -2.53
C TRP A 653 -8.16 -22.34 -1.99
N TYR A 654 -7.21 -22.91 -2.74
CA TYR A 654 -5.80 -22.94 -2.36
C TYR A 654 -5.23 -21.53 -2.19
N HIS A 655 -5.39 -20.65 -3.19
CA HIS A 655 -4.79 -19.32 -3.15
C HIS A 655 -5.45 -18.36 -2.14
N THR A 656 -6.70 -18.61 -1.73
CA THR A 656 -7.41 -17.80 -0.73
C THR A 656 -7.37 -18.40 0.69
N GLY A 657 -7.26 -19.72 0.81
CA GLY A 657 -7.36 -20.47 2.07
C GLY A 657 -6.03 -20.95 2.64
N LEU A 658 -4.93 -20.91 1.88
CA LEU A 658 -3.63 -21.44 2.34
C LEU A 658 -3.10 -20.66 3.56
N LYS A 659 -3.18 -21.31 4.73
CA LYS A 659 -2.51 -20.90 5.96
C LYS A 659 -1.38 -21.89 6.27
N ALA A 660 -0.19 -21.54 5.83
CA ALA A 660 1.01 -22.34 6.05
C ALA A 660 2.16 -21.47 6.55
N THR A 661 3.13 -22.09 7.21
CA THR A 661 4.43 -21.49 7.55
C THR A 661 5.53 -22.25 6.81
N HIS A 662 6.57 -21.54 6.40
CA HIS A 662 7.72 -22.13 5.71
C HIS A 662 8.97 -21.35 6.05
N ALA A 663 10.07 -22.05 6.38
CA ALA A 663 11.31 -21.42 6.82
C ALA A 663 11.85 -20.42 5.79
N TYR A 664 11.76 -20.71 4.50
CA TYR A 664 12.24 -19.81 3.43
C TYR A 664 11.22 -18.80 2.91
N SER A 665 10.06 -18.65 3.58
CA SER A 665 9.12 -17.59 3.21
C SER A 665 9.67 -16.20 3.51
N SER A 666 9.27 -15.21 2.72
CA SER A 666 9.75 -13.84 2.85
C SER A 666 8.67 -12.80 2.58
N SER A 667 8.71 -11.71 3.34
CA SER A 667 7.79 -10.58 3.20
C SER A 667 8.09 -9.78 1.94
N TRP A 668 7.05 -9.34 1.25
CA TRP A 668 7.13 -8.59 -0.01
C TRP A 668 8.13 -7.41 0.04
N TRP A 669 8.09 -6.60 1.11
CA TRP A 669 8.93 -5.41 1.25
C TRP A 669 10.44 -5.73 1.32
N SER A 670 10.80 -6.97 1.64
CA SER A 670 12.18 -7.41 1.82
C SER A 670 12.89 -7.75 0.50
N TRP A 671 12.12 -7.99 -0.57
CA TRP A 671 12.62 -8.50 -1.86
C TRP A 671 13.58 -7.54 -2.58
N PRO A 672 13.30 -6.22 -2.70
CA PRO A 672 14.22 -5.30 -3.38
C PRO A 672 15.59 -5.19 -2.69
N PHE A 673 15.67 -5.57 -1.42
CA PHE A 673 16.88 -5.52 -0.61
C PHE A 673 17.62 -6.85 -0.53
N LEU A 674 17.06 -7.92 -1.11
CA LEU A 674 17.56 -9.29 -0.98
C LEU A 674 17.74 -9.73 0.47
N ILE A 675 16.90 -9.32 1.42
CA ILE A 675 17.10 -9.68 2.84
C ILE A 675 16.98 -11.19 3.06
N ARG A 676 16.05 -11.84 2.34
CA ARG A 676 15.77 -13.27 2.50
C ARG A 676 15.66 -13.98 1.14
N PRO A 677 16.80 -14.45 0.61
CA PRO A 677 16.87 -15.42 -0.49
C PRO A 677 16.09 -16.71 -0.24
N ILE A 678 15.90 -17.50 -1.29
CA ILE A 678 15.28 -18.82 -1.18
C ILE A 678 16.34 -19.88 -1.42
N TYR A 679 16.41 -20.84 -0.50
CA TYR A 679 17.22 -22.02 -0.68
C TYR A 679 16.43 -23.10 -1.42
N LEU A 680 16.95 -23.57 -2.56
CA LEU A 680 16.24 -24.53 -3.42
C LEU A 680 16.80 -25.94 -3.36
N TYR A 681 18.13 -26.10 -3.23
CA TYR A 681 18.78 -27.41 -3.30
C TYR A 681 20.10 -27.47 -2.54
N THR A 682 20.39 -28.64 -1.99
CA THR A 682 21.68 -29.04 -1.40
C THR A 682 22.11 -30.40 -1.89
N SER A 683 23.40 -30.58 -2.17
CA SER A 683 24.01 -31.92 -2.17
C SER A 683 24.49 -32.29 -0.76
N ASN A 684 24.85 -33.55 -0.59
CA ASN A 684 25.68 -33.97 0.54
C ASN A 684 27.04 -33.26 0.50
N GLU A 685 27.60 -33.00 1.68
CA GLU A 685 28.96 -32.50 1.81
C GLU A 685 29.92 -33.68 1.73
N VAL A 686 30.81 -33.68 0.72
CA VAL A 686 31.76 -34.78 0.48
C VAL A 686 33.15 -34.19 0.31
N ALA A 687 34.11 -34.66 1.12
CA ALA A 687 35.51 -34.23 1.08
C ALA A 687 35.72 -32.69 1.11
N GLY A 688 34.85 -31.95 1.80
CA GLY A 688 34.93 -30.48 1.90
C GLY A 688 34.33 -29.72 0.71
N TRP A 689 33.55 -30.40 -0.14
CA TRP A 689 32.81 -29.82 -1.27
C TRP A 689 31.31 -29.97 -1.10
N VAL A 690 30.55 -29.00 -1.60
CA VAL A 690 29.08 -28.97 -1.60
C VAL A 690 28.56 -28.34 -2.88
N ALA A 691 27.36 -28.71 -3.32
CA ALA A 691 26.60 -27.99 -4.33
C ALA A 691 25.32 -27.43 -3.71
N ARG A 692 25.05 -26.15 -3.93
CA ARG A 692 23.86 -25.45 -3.42
C ARG A 692 23.22 -24.64 -4.53
N ILE A 693 21.89 -24.52 -4.50
CA ILE A 693 21.15 -23.61 -5.39
C ILE A 693 20.35 -22.63 -4.54
N TYR A 694 20.68 -21.34 -4.66
CA TYR A 694 19.91 -20.26 -4.05
C TYR A 694 19.24 -19.39 -5.12
N ALA A 695 17.93 -19.22 -5.02
CA ALA A 695 17.20 -18.22 -5.77
C ALA A 695 17.43 -16.84 -5.13
N MET A 696 18.38 -16.08 -5.70
CA MET A 696 18.64 -14.70 -5.33
C MET A 696 19.14 -13.90 -6.52
N GLY A 697 18.88 -12.59 -6.49
CA GLY A 697 19.34 -11.67 -7.52
C GLY A 697 20.83 -11.35 -7.43
N ASN A 698 21.34 -10.67 -8.45
CA ASN A 698 22.64 -10.02 -8.36
C ASN A 698 22.53 -8.81 -7.42
N PRO A 699 23.26 -8.73 -6.29
CA PRO A 699 23.09 -7.66 -5.31
C PRO A 699 23.25 -6.26 -5.89
N LEU A 700 24.17 -6.08 -6.84
CA LEU A 700 24.35 -4.79 -7.51
C LEU A 700 23.13 -4.44 -8.37
N VAL A 701 22.54 -5.41 -9.07
CA VAL A 701 21.33 -5.19 -9.88
C VAL A 701 20.15 -4.80 -8.98
N PHE A 702 19.98 -5.45 -7.83
CA PHE A 702 18.89 -5.15 -6.92
C PHE A 702 19.05 -3.79 -6.24
N TRP A 703 20.20 -3.54 -5.62
CA TRP A 703 20.43 -2.32 -4.84
C TRP A 703 20.56 -1.09 -5.73
N PHE A 704 21.32 -1.16 -6.83
CA PHE A 704 21.36 -0.08 -7.82
C PHE A 704 20.05 0.04 -8.60
N GLY A 705 19.31 -1.07 -8.75
CA GLY A 705 17.98 -1.08 -9.30
C GLY A 705 17.02 -0.23 -8.49
N MET A 706 17.01 -0.38 -7.16
CA MET A 706 16.12 0.38 -6.29
C MET A 706 16.42 1.89 -6.39
N THR A 707 17.69 2.27 -6.35
CA THR A 707 18.07 3.68 -6.56
C THR A 707 17.67 4.16 -7.96
N SER A 708 17.74 3.30 -8.98
CA SER A 708 17.31 3.59 -10.35
C SER A 708 15.80 3.77 -10.49
N VAL A 709 14.97 3.02 -9.74
CA VAL A 709 13.51 3.21 -9.69
C VAL A 709 13.17 4.55 -9.04
N VAL A 710 13.82 4.88 -7.90
CA VAL A 710 13.62 6.17 -7.21
C VAL A 710 14.03 7.34 -8.10
N MET A 711 15.22 7.28 -8.71
CA MET A 711 15.66 8.30 -9.68
C MET A 711 14.73 8.36 -10.89
N GLY A 712 14.27 7.21 -11.39
CA GLY A 712 13.30 7.12 -12.47
C GLY A 712 11.99 7.83 -12.13
N PHE A 713 11.50 7.71 -10.90
CA PHE A 713 10.32 8.43 -10.40
C PHE A 713 10.56 9.93 -10.35
N VAL A 714 11.70 10.36 -9.79
CA VAL A 714 12.12 11.77 -9.74
C VAL A 714 12.17 12.36 -11.15
N TYR A 715 12.79 11.67 -12.10
CA TYR A 715 12.86 12.11 -13.51
C TYR A 715 11.51 12.09 -14.21
N ALA A 716 10.66 11.11 -13.93
CA ALA A 716 9.29 11.08 -14.46
C ALA A 716 8.51 12.33 -14.05
N PHE A 717 8.68 12.77 -12.80
CA PHE A 717 8.01 13.94 -12.23
C PHE A 717 8.63 15.26 -12.70
N MET A 718 9.95 15.44 -12.48
CA MET A 718 10.65 16.68 -12.78
C MET A 718 10.65 16.99 -14.28
N GLU A 719 10.97 16.00 -15.12
CA GLU A 719 11.09 16.20 -16.57
C GLU A 719 9.79 15.92 -17.33
N LYS A 720 8.72 15.55 -16.60
CA LYS A 720 7.47 15.07 -17.18
C LYS A 720 7.70 13.91 -18.16
N ASN A 721 8.71 13.07 -17.88
CA ASN A 721 9.08 11.96 -18.73
C ASN A 721 8.14 10.76 -18.48
N LYS A 722 7.07 10.71 -19.26
CA LYS A 722 6.05 9.65 -19.17
C LYS A 722 6.59 8.25 -19.47
N LYS A 723 7.71 8.13 -20.19
CA LYS A 723 8.29 6.83 -20.56
C LYS A 723 8.94 6.15 -19.36
N ILE A 724 9.83 6.86 -18.66
CA ILE A 724 10.41 6.34 -17.41
C ILE A 724 9.34 6.22 -16.31
N GLY A 725 8.36 7.13 -16.28
CA GLY A 725 7.20 6.99 -15.40
C GLY A 725 6.37 5.73 -15.67
N PHE A 726 6.24 5.31 -16.93
CA PHE A 726 5.59 4.04 -17.30
C PHE A 726 6.41 2.81 -16.84
N VAL A 727 7.74 2.87 -16.92
CA VAL A 727 8.62 1.81 -16.40
C VAL A 727 8.48 1.67 -14.89
N VAL A 728 8.57 2.79 -14.15
CA VAL A 728 8.39 2.81 -12.68
C VAL A 728 6.99 2.33 -12.29
N PHE A 729 5.96 2.78 -13.00
CA PHE A 729 4.59 2.29 -12.78
C PHE A 729 4.51 0.78 -12.98
N SER A 730 5.06 0.25 -14.06
CA SER A 730 5.01 -1.19 -14.37
C SER A 730 5.76 -2.03 -13.33
N TYR A 731 6.92 -1.55 -12.87
CA TYR A 731 7.64 -2.14 -11.74
C TYR A 731 6.77 -2.18 -10.48
N LEU A 732 6.14 -1.07 -10.10
CA LEU A 732 5.30 -1.01 -8.90
C LEU A 732 4.06 -1.90 -9.00
N ILE A 733 3.46 -2.05 -10.19
CA ILE A 733 2.31 -2.92 -10.39
C ILE A 733 2.64 -4.40 -10.21
N PHE A 734 3.85 -4.85 -10.57
CA PHE A 734 4.26 -6.23 -10.30
C PHE A 734 4.81 -6.46 -8.90
N PHE A 735 5.08 -5.38 -8.16
CA PHE A 735 5.67 -5.44 -6.82
C PHE A 735 4.65 -5.22 -5.70
N VAL A 736 4.00 -4.05 -5.69
CA VAL A 736 3.18 -3.56 -4.58
C VAL A 736 1.96 -4.43 -4.26
N PRO A 737 1.25 -5.04 -5.24
CA PRO A 737 0.08 -5.85 -4.91
C PRO A 737 0.36 -7.06 -4.01
N TRP A 738 1.60 -7.53 -3.94
CA TRP A 738 1.99 -8.58 -3.00
C TRP A 738 1.87 -8.16 -1.53
N ALA A 739 1.85 -6.85 -1.24
CA ALA A 739 1.50 -6.34 0.09
C ALA A 739 0.09 -6.77 0.54
N LEU A 740 -0.76 -7.14 -0.42
CA LEU A 740 -2.15 -7.52 -0.23
C LEU A 740 -2.36 -9.04 -0.21
N SER A 741 -1.30 -9.84 -0.36
CA SER A 741 -1.41 -11.29 -0.41
C SER A 741 -1.80 -11.85 0.97
N PRO A 742 -2.88 -12.65 1.07
CA PRO A 742 -3.30 -13.26 2.34
C PRO A 742 -2.48 -14.51 2.69
N ARG A 743 -1.67 -15.01 1.74
CA ARG A 743 -0.93 -16.27 1.85
C ARG A 743 0.57 -16.05 1.99
N ILE A 744 1.26 -17.12 2.37
CA ILE A 744 2.72 -17.18 2.40
C ILE A 744 3.33 -16.84 1.02
N MET A 745 4.45 -16.13 1.03
CA MET A 745 5.11 -15.65 -0.18
C MET A 745 6.62 -15.91 -0.13
N PHE A 746 7.22 -15.82 -1.31
CA PHE A 746 8.62 -16.12 -1.57
C PHE A 746 9.21 -15.10 -2.56
N LEU A 747 10.53 -14.90 -2.53
CA LEU A 747 11.26 -13.94 -3.37
C LEU A 747 10.95 -14.06 -4.87
N TYR A 748 10.72 -15.27 -5.41
CA TYR A 748 10.44 -15.44 -6.84
C TYR A 748 9.15 -14.74 -7.31
N HIS A 749 8.21 -14.41 -6.41
CA HIS A 749 7.02 -13.62 -6.75
C HIS A 749 7.37 -12.20 -7.24
N TYR A 750 8.58 -11.73 -6.89
CA TYR A 750 9.13 -10.45 -7.34
C TYR A 750 9.63 -10.49 -8.79
N LEU A 751 9.84 -11.67 -9.38
CA LEU A 751 10.44 -11.88 -10.70
C LEU A 751 9.81 -11.00 -11.81
N PRO A 752 8.47 -10.83 -11.92
CA PRO A 752 7.87 -9.96 -12.94
C PRO A 752 8.23 -8.47 -12.83
N SER A 753 8.78 -8.03 -11.69
CA SER A 753 9.26 -6.66 -11.49
C SER A 753 10.65 -6.43 -12.07
N ILE A 754 11.50 -7.47 -12.15
CA ILE A 754 12.91 -7.39 -12.54
C ILE A 754 13.13 -6.87 -13.97
N PRO A 755 12.32 -7.20 -14.99
CA PRO A 755 12.43 -6.59 -16.32
C PRO A 755 12.38 -5.07 -16.25
N PHE A 756 11.44 -4.50 -15.50
CA PHE A 756 11.27 -3.06 -15.39
C PHE A 756 12.35 -2.41 -14.51
N LEU A 757 12.87 -3.15 -13.52
CA LEU A 757 14.07 -2.78 -12.77
C LEU A 757 15.28 -2.63 -13.71
N ALA A 758 15.55 -3.64 -14.55
CA ALA A 758 16.64 -3.62 -15.53
C ALA A 758 16.46 -2.52 -16.59
N ILE A 759 15.22 -2.24 -17.00
CA ILE A 759 14.91 -1.10 -17.89
C ILE A 759 15.22 0.23 -17.20
N ALA A 760 14.87 0.39 -15.92
CA ALA A 760 15.21 1.59 -15.16
C ALA A 760 16.74 1.77 -15.06
N ILE A 761 17.48 0.71 -14.70
CA ILE A 761 18.95 0.73 -14.64
C ILE A 761 19.54 1.12 -16.00
N GLY A 762 19.12 0.45 -17.08
CA GLY A 762 19.61 0.75 -18.43
C GLY A 762 19.38 2.21 -18.82
N TYR A 763 18.23 2.79 -18.45
CA TYR A 763 17.96 4.21 -18.64
C TYR A 763 18.90 5.11 -17.82
N ILE A 764 19.11 4.81 -16.53
CA ILE A 764 19.99 5.60 -15.66
C ILE A 764 21.45 5.54 -16.12
N LEU A 765 21.95 4.35 -16.47
CA LEU A 765 23.30 4.17 -17.03
C LEU A 765 23.44 4.92 -18.35
N ARG A 766 22.42 4.89 -19.20
CA ARG A 766 22.44 5.63 -20.46
C ARG A 766 22.55 7.14 -20.26
N ARG A 767 21.93 7.69 -19.21
CA ARG A 767 22.04 9.11 -18.83
C ARG A 767 23.39 9.46 -18.23
N ASN A 768 24.08 8.49 -17.66
CA ASN A 768 25.38 8.66 -17.02
C ASN A 768 26.41 7.69 -17.63
N PRO A 769 26.86 7.91 -18.89
CA PRO A 769 27.70 6.94 -19.61
C PRO A 769 28.98 6.54 -18.88
N LYS A 770 29.53 7.41 -18.03
CA LYS A 770 30.70 7.13 -17.19
C LYS A 770 30.47 5.96 -16.22
N LEU A 771 29.22 5.69 -15.84
CA LEU A 771 28.86 4.58 -14.96
C LEU A 771 28.70 3.25 -15.70
N ILE A 772 28.59 3.25 -17.04
CA ILE A 772 28.31 2.03 -17.82
C ILE A 772 29.41 0.99 -17.61
N PHE A 773 30.67 1.38 -17.87
CA PHE A 773 31.80 0.47 -17.76
C PHE A 773 31.98 -0.10 -16.34
N PRO A 774 32.10 0.73 -15.27
CA PRO A 774 32.26 0.20 -13.92
C PRO A 774 31.06 -0.65 -13.51
N PHE A 775 29.83 -0.22 -13.81
CA PHE A 775 28.64 -1.02 -13.47
C PHE A 775 28.67 -2.41 -14.13
N LEU A 776 28.93 -2.48 -15.43
CA LEU A 776 28.95 -3.76 -16.15
C LEU A 776 30.08 -4.67 -15.67
N VAL A 777 31.27 -4.12 -15.40
CA VAL A 777 32.39 -4.88 -14.86
C VAL A 777 32.05 -5.44 -13.48
N PHE A 778 31.59 -4.60 -12.54
CA PHE A 778 31.23 -5.09 -11.21
C PHE A 778 30.05 -6.07 -11.24
N SER A 779 29.01 -5.79 -12.04
CA SER A 779 27.87 -6.69 -12.17
C SER A 779 28.28 -8.04 -12.76
N PHE A 780 29.17 -8.06 -13.75
CA PHE A 780 29.72 -9.28 -14.33
C PHE A 780 30.63 -10.03 -13.36
N SER A 781 31.49 -9.35 -12.60
CA SER A 781 32.31 -9.98 -11.57
C SER A 781 31.47 -10.62 -10.47
N LEU A 782 30.39 -9.96 -10.03
CA LEU A 782 29.44 -10.54 -9.09
C LEU A 782 28.68 -11.71 -9.70
N PHE A 783 28.33 -11.63 -11.00
CA PHE A 783 27.74 -12.75 -11.69
C PHE A 783 28.69 -13.95 -11.66
N LEU A 784 29.97 -13.79 -12.05
CA LEU A 784 30.95 -14.87 -12.01
C LEU A 784 31.15 -15.44 -10.61
N TYR A 785 31.18 -14.57 -9.60
CA TYR A 785 31.29 -14.98 -8.20
C TYR A 785 30.11 -15.85 -7.77
N PHE A 786 28.87 -15.42 -7.98
CA PHE A 786 27.68 -16.16 -7.54
C PHE A 786 27.22 -17.26 -8.51
N TYR A 787 27.72 -17.29 -9.75
CA TYR A 787 27.26 -18.22 -10.78
C TYR A 787 27.34 -19.70 -10.34
N PRO A 788 28.44 -20.21 -9.76
CA PRO A 788 28.50 -21.58 -9.24
C PRO A 788 27.37 -21.91 -8.26
N HIS A 789 26.98 -20.94 -7.43
CA HIS A 789 25.93 -21.06 -6.42
C HIS A 789 24.51 -20.94 -6.99
N TRP A 790 24.34 -20.26 -8.13
CA TRP A 790 23.05 -20.17 -8.81
C TRP A 790 22.72 -21.40 -9.65
N ILE A 791 23.74 -22.13 -10.13
CA ILE A 791 23.53 -23.28 -11.00
C ILE A 791 23.87 -24.62 -10.34
N GLY A 792 24.23 -24.62 -9.05
CA GLY A 792 24.50 -25.84 -8.29
C GLY A 792 25.79 -26.55 -8.72
N LEU A 793 26.86 -25.82 -9.03
CA LEU A 793 28.18 -26.43 -9.20
C LEU A 793 28.75 -26.86 -7.84
N GLN A 794 29.55 -27.92 -7.86
CA GLN A 794 30.34 -28.28 -6.69
C GLN A 794 31.40 -27.21 -6.43
N ILE A 795 31.41 -26.74 -5.19
CA ILE A 795 32.30 -25.70 -4.69
C ILE A 795 32.88 -26.12 -3.35
N PRO A 796 34.07 -25.64 -2.97
CA PRO A 796 34.61 -25.92 -1.65
C PRO A 796 33.83 -25.16 -0.56
N LEU A 797 33.73 -25.73 0.63
CA LEU A 797 32.93 -25.17 1.74
C LEU A 797 33.34 -23.74 2.13
N TRP A 798 34.61 -23.37 1.95
CA TRP A 798 35.06 -21.99 2.23
C TRP A 798 34.41 -20.97 1.29
N LEU A 799 34.18 -21.34 0.03
CA LEU A 799 33.55 -20.48 -0.97
C LEU A 799 32.05 -20.39 -0.73
N ASP A 800 31.40 -21.53 -0.42
CA ASP A 800 29.99 -21.57 0.01
C ASP A 800 29.74 -20.59 1.16
N ARG A 801 30.54 -20.69 2.23
CA ARG A 801 30.45 -19.78 3.40
C ARG A 801 30.61 -18.31 3.03
N GLY A 802 31.35 -18.01 1.97
CA GLY A 802 31.60 -16.66 1.46
C GLY A 802 30.39 -16.02 0.78
N TYR A 803 29.43 -16.80 0.26
CA TYR A 803 28.27 -16.23 -0.44
C TYR A 803 27.26 -15.55 0.48
N TYR A 804 27.28 -15.85 1.78
CA TYR A 804 26.33 -15.33 2.76
C TYR A 804 26.77 -13.98 3.34
N TRP A 805 26.66 -12.92 2.53
CA TRP A 805 27.08 -11.57 2.92
C TRP A 805 26.24 -10.96 4.04
N VAL A 806 24.97 -11.36 4.11
CA VAL A 806 24.04 -10.96 5.17
C VAL A 806 23.67 -12.22 5.95
N ALA A 807 23.63 -12.13 7.28
CA ALA A 807 23.35 -13.28 8.15
C ALA A 807 22.02 -13.98 7.81
N SER A 808 21.02 -13.24 7.34
CA SER A 808 19.72 -13.75 6.93
C SER A 808 19.70 -14.49 5.58
N TRP A 809 20.84 -14.59 4.88
CA TRP A 809 20.96 -15.38 3.64
C TRP A 809 21.20 -16.87 3.89
N ARG A 810 21.52 -17.26 5.14
CA ARG A 810 21.67 -18.65 5.55
C ARG A 810 20.32 -19.29 5.83
#